data_AF-A0A2E9CTB3-F1
#
_entry.id   AF-A0A2E9CTB3-F1
#
_cell.length_a   1.000
_cell.length_b   1.000
_cell.length_c   1.000
_cell.angle_alpha   90.00
_cell.angle_beta   90.00
_cell.angle_gamma   90.00
#
_symmetry.space_group_name_H-M   'P 1'
#
loop_
_entity.id
_entity.type
_entity.pdbx_description
1 polymer ?
#
loop_
_entity_poly.entity_id
_entity_poly.type
_entity_poly.pdbx_seq_one_letter_code
_entity_poly.pdbx_strand_id
1 'polypeptide(L)'
;MNSADLARKLWDDPALRASLEKMTLRSAFHEIPAIEGGTLFYAEDDWYHLLRCAGIFLASGEERFGDLGLRILHSALTFAKSPEERAFAAALLAKSGGAPALAVAAKKAFVADNVLETLPIPLAIDVRSQAVSATINIGNDEEFVGNDFQNELWQTLVRKDWVSASAPTSAGKSFLLEKWIQKTVVEQPGSTIFYIVPTRALIAQVEADLRHLLASSTAGVSISTLPLAAPSEAAHHIFVYTQERFHLYLQKDLPDLAADLIVIDEAQQIGANQRGVLLQQVLEMSAARFPDAKLLFASPSTKNPEALLAFAPDGKTTGAIEGMKPTVNQNLFWVSAVKGKPAQWQVDLLINAEPKPVGMLQLTGRPTVTQKLPFVARAIGGDASGNIVYVNRASDAEKVAEILAGFVPEDSDDPELRALSQYCEKAVHRSFTLRRHVLKGVAFHYGNMPQIIRSEVERLFSAGKIKYLVCTSTLVEGVNLACRNIFMRNPKRGNKELMPTEDFWNLAGRAGRWGKEFQGNIFCLDPEKENEWLGGSAPRLKQKFDIRIATQRIADEFESFLLYLAADGQVTPPNRFYEYLFSYLVFRRSKFGDLGTKSLLGSLKPSERTLLEDMIDGVVSNMSVPIDIVHRNPGINPIGIDDLYRYFQTKNPDSYADLVPTDPLSDALVIGEDGKQHDAAIQNLIAIFTRMSKYLGATLGRGDKAYGNASLVVLWMRGYPLHRIIDRQISYWRKRDPEKKDPAIIRETLEHVEKIARFETPKYLHCYIDVLIFFLKEKRQATLADGIQDFWLFLEFGVSKRTQLSLMSLGLSRSSVTAISEFIIGDELDETACLDWLATNRWDEYGLTRLVELEVGLLLKRNGRTSAAERDAADGP
;
A
#
# COMPACT_ATOMS: atom_id res chain seq x y z
N MET A 1 -44.08 4.38 -9.51
CA MET A 1 -43.21 4.00 -8.37
C MET A 1 -41.89 3.60 -8.99
N ASN A 2 -40.80 4.29 -8.68
CA ASN A 2 -39.49 3.87 -9.20
C ASN A 2 -39.00 2.62 -8.43
N SER A 3 -37.94 1.97 -8.91
CA SER A 3 -37.41 0.74 -8.29
C SER A 3 -36.97 0.95 -6.83
N ALA A 4 -36.51 2.15 -6.47
CA ALA A 4 -36.09 2.48 -5.11
C ALA A 4 -37.29 2.55 -4.15
N ASP A 5 -38.39 3.19 -4.55
CA ASP A 5 -39.63 3.26 -3.77
C ASP A 5 -40.23 1.88 -3.55
N LEU A 6 -40.17 1.01 -4.57
CA LEU A 6 -40.65 -0.37 -4.48
C LEU A 6 -39.75 -1.20 -3.54
N ALA A 7 -38.44 -1.04 -3.63
CA ALA A 7 -37.48 -1.70 -2.73
C ALA A 7 -37.71 -1.29 -1.27
N ARG A 8 -37.93 -0.01 -0.99
CA ARG A 8 -38.27 0.46 0.37
C ARG A 8 -39.58 -0.13 0.87
N LYS A 9 -40.62 -0.16 0.05
CA LYS A 9 -41.90 -0.80 0.43
C LYS A 9 -41.77 -2.30 0.71
N LEU A 10 -41.01 -3.03 -0.11
CA LEU A 10 -40.73 -4.44 0.15
C LEU A 10 -39.97 -4.61 1.46
N TRP A 11 -38.99 -3.74 1.71
CA TRP A 11 -38.24 -3.75 2.96
C TRP A 11 -39.12 -3.42 4.18
N ASP A 12 -40.14 -2.61 4.03
CA ASP A 12 -41.08 -2.30 5.12
C ASP A 12 -41.97 -3.50 5.50
N ASP A 13 -42.08 -4.54 4.67
CA ASP A 13 -42.78 -5.79 5.00
C ASP A 13 -42.02 -6.58 6.10
N PRO A 14 -42.60 -6.74 7.31
CA PRO A 14 -41.98 -7.51 8.38
C PRO A 14 -41.78 -8.99 8.04
N ALA A 15 -42.64 -9.59 7.23
CA ALA A 15 -42.55 -11.00 6.87
C ALA A 15 -41.34 -11.26 5.95
N LEU A 16 -41.13 -10.40 4.95
CA LEU A 16 -39.96 -10.45 4.08
C LEU A 16 -38.68 -10.23 4.89
N ARG A 17 -38.64 -9.24 5.78
CA ARG A 17 -37.48 -9.00 6.66
C ARG A 17 -37.14 -10.22 7.51
N ALA A 18 -38.14 -10.86 8.11
CA ALA A 18 -37.95 -12.06 8.91
C ALA A 18 -37.44 -13.25 8.07
N SER A 19 -37.92 -13.40 6.83
CA SER A 19 -37.43 -14.43 5.90
C SER A 19 -35.97 -14.19 5.51
N LEU A 20 -35.61 -12.95 5.15
CA LEU A 20 -34.23 -12.57 4.81
C LEU A 20 -33.27 -12.75 5.99
N GLU A 21 -33.70 -12.42 7.21
CA GLU A 21 -32.91 -12.63 8.43
C GLU A 21 -32.62 -14.11 8.65
N LYS A 22 -33.65 -14.97 8.56
CA LYS A 22 -33.49 -16.44 8.69
C LYS A 22 -32.57 -17.02 7.63
N MET A 23 -32.75 -16.64 6.37
CA MET A 23 -31.90 -17.05 5.25
C MET A 23 -30.44 -16.65 5.50
N THR A 24 -30.21 -15.41 5.95
CA THR A 24 -28.88 -14.88 6.22
C THR A 24 -28.20 -15.64 7.38
N LEU A 25 -28.92 -15.91 8.47
CA LEU A 25 -28.40 -16.70 9.60
C LEU A 25 -28.05 -18.13 9.19
N ARG A 26 -28.89 -18.77 8.38
CA ARG A 26 -28.63 -20.10 7.84
C ARG A 26 -27.38 -20.13 6.97
N SER A 27 -27.23 -19.16 6.06
CA SER A 27 -26.02 -19.02 5.24
C SER A 27 -24.78 -18.90 6.12
N ALA A 28 -24.83 -18.02 7.13
CA ALA A 28 -23.72 -17.80 8.05
C ALA A 28 -23.36 -19.04 8.90
N PHE A 29 -24.35 -19.80 9.35
CA PHE A 29 -24.13 -21.06 10.07
C PHE A 29 -23.38 -22.09 9.21
N HIS A 30 -23.80 -22.27 7.95
CA HIS A 30 -23.14 -23.21 7.02
C HIS A 30 -21.73 -22.77 6.60
N GLU A 31 -21.44 -21.47 6.62
CA GLU A 31 -20.10 -20.96 6.30
C GLU A 31 -19.04 -21.30 7.34
N ILE A 32 -19.46 -21.59 8.58
CA ILE A 32 -18.56 -21.88 9.72
C ILE A 32 -18.90 -23.26 10.29
N PRO A 33 -18.34 -24.35 9.72
CA PRO A 33 -18.63 -25.71 10.15
C PRO A 33 -18.30 -26.04 11.62
N ALA A 34 -17.46 -25.22 12.25
CA ALA A 34 -17.03 -25.41 13.64
C ALA A 34 -18.05 -24.94 14.69
N ILE A 35 -19.16 -24.32 14.28
CA ILE A 35 -20.20 -23.83 15.19
C ILE A 35 -21.22 -24.93 15.50
N GLU A 36 -21.53 -25.10 16.78
CA GLU A 36 -22.55 -26.02 17.30
C GLU A 36 -23.83 -25.25 17.70
N GLY A 37 -24.99 -25.91 17.62
CA GLY A 37 -26.27 -25.38 18.13
C GLY A 37 -27.28 -24.88 17.09
N GLY A 38 -27.07 -25.16 15.80
CA GLY A 38 -27.93 -24.70 14.69
C GLY A 38 -29.26 -25.45 14.50
N THR A 39 -29.94 -25.89 15.56
CA THR A 39 -31.19 -26.67 15.46
C THR A 39 -32.39 -25.90 14.87
N LEU A 40 -32.25 -24.60 14.57
CA LEU A 40 -33.34 -23.69 14.15
C LEU A 40 -33.42 -23.41 12.63
N PHE A 41 -32.57 -24.00 11.79
CA PHE A 41 -32.37 -23.52 10.40
C PHE A 41 -32.90 -24.43 9.27
N TYR A 42 -33.86 -25.32 9.55
CA TYR A 42 -34.39 -26.30 8.58
C TYR A 42 -35.63 -25.84 7.77
N ALA A 43 -36.00 -24.56 7.81
CA ALA A 43 -37.14 -24.07 7.02
C ALA A 43 -36.81 -24.00 5.51
N GLU A 44 -37.79 -24.28 4.66
CA GLU A 44 -37.69 -24.04 3.21
C GLU A 44 -37.99 -22.57 2.90
N ASP A 45 -37.12 -21.95 2.10
CA ASP A 45 -37.27 -20.57 1.65
C ASP A 45 -38.05 -20.53 0.32
N ASP A 46 -38.98 -19.58 0.16
CA ASP A 46 -39.64 -19.34 -1.13
C ASP A 46 -38.68 -18.58 -2.08
N TRP A 47 -37.82 -19.33 -2.75
CA TRP A 47 -36.80 -18.78 -3.64
C TRP A 47 -37.39 -17.94 -4.79
N TYR A 48 -38.55 -18.31 -5.33
CA TYR A 48 -39.18 -17.53 -6.40
C TYR A 48 -39.64 -16.16 -5.94
N HIS A 49 -40.19 -16.05 -4.72
CA HIS A 49 -40.49 -14.75 -4.13
C HIS A 49 -39.21 -13.95 -3.86
N LEU A 50 -38.22 -14.57 -3.21
CA LEU A 50 -36.96 -13.91 -2.84
C LEU A 50 -36.17 -13.43 -4.06
N LEU A 51 -36.04 -14.24 -5.12
CA LEU A 51 -35.33 -13.87 -6.35
C LEU A 51 -36.01 -12.70 -7.09
N ARG A 52 -37.34 -12.62 -7.06
CA ARG A 52 -38.06 -11.45 -7.59
C ARG A 52 -37.76 -10.19 -6.77
N CYS A 53 -37.75 -10.31 -5.44
CA CYS A 53 -37.32 -9.21 -4.56
C CYS A 53 -35.86 -8.82 -4.83
N ALA A 54 -34.96 -9.79 -5.06
CA ALA A 54 -33.55 -9.54 -5.36
C ALA A 54 -33.38 -8.70 -6.64
N GLY A 55 -34.13 -9.01 -7.71
CA GLY A 55 -34.12 -8.20 -8.93
C GLY A 55 -34.51 -6.74 -8.69
N ILE A 56 -35.53 -6.50 -7.84
CA ILE A 56 -35.97 -5.14 -7.46
C ILE A 56 -34.91 -4.44 -6.61
N PHE A 57 -34.34 -5.15 -5.63
CA PHE A 57 -33.30 -4.62 -4.76
C PHE A 57 -32.04 -4.21 -5.53
N LEU A 58 -31.57 -5.04 -6.47
CA LEU A 58 -30.41 -4.75 -7.32
C LEU A 58 -30.65 -3.56 -8.27
N ALA A 59 -31.89 -3.36 -8.70
CA ALA A 59 -32.31 -2.24 -9.55
C ALA A 59 -32.58 -0.93 -8.77
N SER A 60 -32.55 -0.93 -7.44
CA SER A 60 -32.88 0.24 -6.62
C SER A 60 -31.84 1.37 -6.65
N GLY A 61 -30.57 1.03 -6.94
CA GLY A 61 -29.43 1.95 -6.86
C GLY A 61 -28.89 2.20 -5.45
N GLU A 62 -29.56 1.73 -4.39
CA GLU A 62 -29.09 1.92 -3.01
C GLU A 62 -28.16 0.78 -2.54
N GLU A 63 -27.06 1.13 -1.85
CA GLU A 63 -26.04 0.18 -1.35
C GLU A 63 -26.65 -0.95 -0.51
N ARG A 64 -27.54 -0.60 0.43
CA ARG A 64 -28.19 -1.55 1.34
C ARG A 64 -28.99 -2.61 0.59
N PHE A 65 -29.79 -2.19 -0.39
CA PHE A 65 -30.61 -3.11 -1.16
C PHE A 65 -29.74 -3.92 -2.14
N GLY A 66 -28.69 -3.32 -2.71
CA GLY A 66 -27.70 -4.06 -3.49
C GLY A 66 -27.09 -5.22 -2.71
N ASP A 67 -26.66 -4.98 -1.46
CA ASP A 67 -26.13 -6.02 -0.56
C ASP A 67 -27.17 -7.13 -0.30
N LEU A 68 -28.41 -6.77 0.03
CA LEU A 68 -29.51 -7.73 0.25
C LEU A 68 -29.82 -8.56 -1.00
N GLY A 69 -29.86 -7.92 -2.17
CA GLY A 69 -30.09 -8.58 -3.45
C GLY A 69 -29.01 -9.63 -3.73
N LEU A 70 -27.73 -9.27 -3.57
CA LEU A 70 -26.63 -10.21 -3.72
C LEU A 70 -26.68 -11.35 -2.70
N ARG A 71 -27.05 -11.10 -1.43
CA ARG A 71 -27.21 -12.15 -0.42
C ARG A 71 -28.25 -13.18 -0.83
N ILE A 72 -29.38 -12.73 -1.39
CA ILE A 72 -30.42 -13.62 -1.89
C ILE A 72 -29.87 -14.45 -3.06
N LEU A 73 -29.23 -13.81 -4.04
CA LEU A 73 -28.69 -14.52 -5.22
C LEU A 73 -27.65 -15.59 -4.81
N HIS A 74 -26.69 -15.23 -3.96
CA HIS A 74 -25.65 -16.15 -3.49
C HIS A 74 -26.23 -17.29 -2.64
N SER A 75 -27.20 -16.99 -1.78
CA SER A 75 -27.89 -18.01 -0.98
C SER A 75 -28.70 -18.96 -1.88
N ALA A 76 -29.40 -18.43 -2.89
CA ALA A 76 -30.15 -19.25 -3.85
C ALA A 76 -29.22 -20.16 -4.65
N LEU A 77 -28.09 -19.65 -5.16
CA LEU A 77 -27.10 -20.48 -5.86
C LEU A 77 -26.59 -21.64 -5.00
N THR A 78 -26.44 -21.43 -3.70
CA THR A 78 -25.87 -22.42 -2.78
C THR A 78 -26.91 -23.41 -2.24
N PHE A 79 -28.10 -22.92 -1.89
CA PHE A 79 -29.09 -23.67 -1.11
C PHE A 79 -30.39 -24.02 -1.85
N ALA A 80 -30.67 -23.38 -3.00
CA ALA A 80 -31.86 -23.71 -3.78
C ALA A 80 -31.77 -25.15 -4.29
N LYS A 81 -32.91 -25.86 -4.29
CA LYS A 81 -32.98 -27.27 -4.67
C LYS A 81 -33.22 -27.43 -6.17
N SER A 82 -34.00 -26.52 -6.77
CA SER A 82 -34.32 -26.61 -8.20
C SER A 82 -33.19 -26.04 -9.07
N PRO A 83 -32.78 -26.73 -10.14
CA PRO A 83 -31.88 -26.18 -11.16
C PRO A 83 -32.44 -24.88 -11.79
N GLU A 84 -33.76 -24.75 -11.90
CA GLU A 84 -34.42 -23.57 -12.47
C GLU A 84 -34.26 -22.33 -11.57
N GLU A 85 -34.37 -22.51 -10.25
CA GLU A 85 -34.15 -21.44 -9.27
C GLU A 85 -32.70 -20.95 -9.32
N ARG A 86 -31.74 -21.88 -9.43
CA ARG A 86 -30.32 -21.53 -9.56
C ARG A 86 -30.02 -20.85 -10.91
N ALA A 87 -30.66 -21.30 -11.98
CA ALA A 87 -30.55 -20.67 -13.29
C ALA A 87 -31.14 -19.24 -13.30
N PHE A 88 -32.25 -19.02 -12.60
CA PHE A 88 -32.82 -17.68 -12.45
C PHE A 88 -31.93 -16.76 -11.60
N ALA A 89 -31.35 -17.28 -10.51
CA ALA A 89 -30.35 -16.56 -9.73
C ALA A 89 -29.11 -16.20 -10.57
N ALA A 90 -28.61 -17.14 -11.37
CA ALA A 90 -27.49 -16.94 -12.28
C ALA A 90 -27.80 -15.86 -13.33
N ALA A 91 -29.01 -15.86 -13.91
CA ALA A 91 -29.42 -14.84 -14.87
C ALA A 91 -29.50 -13.44 -14.25
N LEU A 92 -30.08 -13.30 -13.06
CA LEU A 92 -30.13 -12.03 -12.33
C LEU A 92 -28.72 -11.53 -11.97
N LEU A 93 -27.83 -12.44 -11.56
CA LEU A 93 -26.45 -12.11 -11.25
C LEU A 93 -25.67 -11.66 -12.49
N ALA A 94 -25.91 -12.30 -13.64
CA ALA A 94 -25.29 -11.92 -14.92
C ALA A 94 -25.76 -10.53 -15.35
N LYS A 95 -27.07 -10.25 -15.20
CA LYS A 95 -27.66 -8.95 -15.48
C LYS A 95 -27.10 -7.83 -14.58
N SER A 96 -26.73 -8.12 -13.34
CA SER A 96 -26.16 -7.13 -12.42
C SER A 96 -24.63 -7.00 -12.51
N GLY A 97 -23.99 -7.47 -13.59
CA GLY A 97 -22.53 -7.39 -13.76
C GLY A 97 -21.73 -8.37 -12.88
N GLY A 98 -22.35 -9.45 -12.41
CA GLY A 98 -21.78 -10.45 -11.52
C GLY A 98 -21.03 -11.59 -12.21
N ALA A 99 -20.54 -11.42 -13.43
CA ALA A 99 -19.89 -12.49 -14.21
C ALA A 99 -18.78 -13.25 -13.44
N PRO A 100 -17.91 -12.60 -12.64
CA PRO A 100 -16.94 -13.32 -11.83
C PRO A 100 -17.58 -14.21 -10.76
N ALA A 101 -18.69 -13.79 -10.15
CA ALA A 101 -19.42 -14.61 -9.17
C ALA A 101 -20.10 -15.81 -9.85
N LEU A 102 -20.58 -15.68 -11.09
CA LEU A 102 -21.04 -16.84 -11.88
C LEU A 102 -19.91 -17.85 -12.13
N ALA A 103 -18.70 -17.39 -12.49
CA ALA A 103 -17.56 -18.29 -12.67
C ALA A 103 -17.21 -19.06 -11.38
N VAL A 104 -17.35 -18.42 -10.21
CA VAL A 104 -17.22 -19.10 -8.91
C VAL A 104 -18.31 -20.14 -8.72
N ALA A 105 -19.56 -19.81 -9.05
CA ALA A 105 -20.69 -20.72 -8.92
C ALA A 105 -20.50 -21.97 -9.78
N ALA A 106 -20.03 -21.81 -11.02
CA ALA A 106 -19.74 -22.90 -11.93
C ALA A 106 -18.56 -23.77 -11.44
N LYS A 107 -17.46 -23.12 -11.01
CA LYS A 107 -16.29 -23.82 -10.44
C LYS A 107 -16.61 -24.62 -9.17
N LYS A 108 -17.55 -24.13 -8.34
CA LYS A 108 -18.05 -24.85 -7.15
C LYS A 108 -19.17 -25.85 -7.49
N ALA A 109 -19.47 -26.07 -8.77
CA ALA A 109 -20.50 -26.95 -9.29
C ALA A 109 -21.92 -26.64 -8.75
N PHE A 110 -22.18 -25.38 -8.41
CA PHE A 110 -23.53 -24.93 -8.01
C PHE A 110 -24.46 -24.78 -9.23
N VAL A 111 -23.90 -24.40 -10.38
CA VAL A 111 -24.55 -24.29 -11.68
C VAL A 111 -23.69 -24.93 -12.77
N ALA A 112 -24.28 -25.29 -13.91
CA ALA A 112 -23.52 -25.73 -15.08
C ALA A 112 -22.78 -24.56 -15.76
N ASP A 113 -21.63 -24.85 -16.39
CA ASP A 113 -20.84 -23.82 -17.09
C ASP A 113 -21.63 -23.10 -18.20
N ASN A 114 -22.53 -23.82 -18.86
CA ASN A 114 -23.40 -23.30 -19.92
C ASN A 114 -24.77 -22.81 -19.43
N VAL A 115 -24.94 -22.54 -18.13
CA VAL A 115 -26.25 -22.18 -17.54
C VAL A 115 -26.92 -21.01 -18.29
N LEU A 116 -26.14 -20.01 -18.72
CA LEU A 116 -26.64 -18.85 -19.46
C LEU A 116 -27.15 -19.18 -20.87
N GLU A 117 -26.64 -20.24 -21.49
CA GLU A 117 -27.06 -20.71 -22.82
C GLU A 117 -28.37 -21.52 -22.75
N THR A 118 -28.64 -22.11 -21.59
CA THR A 118 -29.83 -22.93 -21.34
C THR A 118 -31.03 -22.13 -20.81
N LEU A 119 -30.88 -20.80 -20.67
CA LEU A 119 -31.95 -19.93 -20.18
C LEU A 119 -33.13 -19.85 -21.16
N PRO A 120 -34.37 -19.68 -20.67
CA PRO A 120 -35.52 -19.36 -21.52
C PRO A 120 -35.23 -18.14 -22.40
N ILE A 121 -35.65 -18.18 -23.67
CA ILE A 121 -35.34 -17.17 -24.69
C ILE A 121 -35.54 -15.72 -24.20
N PRO A 122 -36.66 -15.35 -23.54
CA PRO A 122 -36.85 -13.97 -23.09
C PRO A 122 -35.77 -13.51 -22.09
N LEU A 123 -35.37 -14.39 -21.17
CA LEU A 123 -34.36 -14.10 -20.15
C LEU A 123 -32.95 -14.10 -20.76
N ALA A 124 -32.68 -14.99 -21.72
CA ALA A 124 -31.43 -15.00 -22.46
C ALA A 124 -31.22 -13.70 -23.26
N ILE A 125 -32.28 -13.18 -23.89
CA ILE A 125 -32.24 -11.89 -24.60
C ILE A 125 -31.96 -10.75 -23.62
N ASP A 126 -32.65 -10.71 -22.47
CA ASP A 126 -32.46 -9.67 -21.45
C ASP A 126 -31.02 -9.64 -20.92
N VAL A 127 -30.46 -10.81 -20.56
CA VAL A 127 -29.06 -10.94 -20.09
C VAL A 127 -28.07 -10.50 -21.18
N ARG A 128 -28.25 -10.93 -22.43
CA ARG A 128 -27.36 -10.56 -23.54
C ARG A 128 -27.44 -9.07 -23.87
N SER A 129 -28.65 -8.50 -23.89
CA SER A 129 -28.86 -7.07 -24.11
C SER A 129 -28.14 -6.24 -23.05
N GLN A 130 -28.19 -6.67 -21.79
CA GLN A 130 -27.49 -6.00 -20.70
C GLN A 130 -25.97 -6.12 -20.87
N ALA A 131 -25.45 -7.30 -21.18
CA ALA A 131 -24.01 -7.50 -21.42
C ALA A 131 -23.48 -6.60 -22.54
N VAL A 132 -24.23 -6.49 -23.65
CA VAL A 132 -23.90 -5.58 -24.76
C VAL A 132 -23.91 -4.13 -24.29
N SER A 133 -24.92 -3.69 -23.53
CA SER A 133 -24.99 -2.32 -23.02
C SER A 133 -23.88 -1.96 -22.02
N ALA A 134 -23.33 -2.97 -21.35
CA ALA A 134 -22.27 -2.84 -20.37
C ALA A 134 -20.87 -3.08 -20.97
N THR A 135 -20.78 -3.26 -22.29
CA THR A 135 -19.52 -3.48 -23.00
C THR A 135 -18.81 -2.14 -23.21
N ILE A 136 -17.54 -2.10 -22.82
CA ILE A 136 -16.66 -0.95 -22.94
C ILE A 136 -15.57 -1.28 -23.96
N ASN A 137 -15.43 -0.42 -24.97
CA ASN A 137 -14.40 -0.53 -25.98
C ASN A 137 -13.16 0.28 -25.58
N ILE A 138 -12.01 -0.41 -25.54
CA ILE A 138 -10.70 0.14 -25.13
C ILE A 138 -9.93 0.69 -26.34
N GLY A 139 -10.29 0.29 -27.56
CA GLY A 139 -9.56 0.52 -28.81
C GLY A 139 -8.91 -0.77 -29.33
N ASN A 140 -8.53 -0.81 -30.62
CA ASN A 140 -7.89 -1.97 -31.29
C ASN A 140 -8.68 -3.30 -31.16
N ASP A 141 -10.01 -3.26 -31.31
CA ASP A 141 -10.91 -4.42 -31.16
C ASP A 141 -10.86 -5.09 -29.77
N GLU A 142 -10.25 -4.45 -28.75
CA GLU A 142 -10.31 -4.90 -27.37
C GLU A 142 -11.53 -4.32 -26.65
N GLU A 143 -12.34 -5.22 -26.09
CA GLU A 143 -13.53 -4.87 -25.32
C GLU A 143 -13.59 -5.66 -24.01
N PHE A 144 -14.23 -5.08 -22.99
CA PHE A 144 -14.56 -5.79 -21.77
C PHE A 144 -15.94 -5.40 -21.26
N VAL A 145 -16.60 -6.33 -20.57
CA VAL A 145 -17.90 -6.07 -19.93
C VAL A 145 -17.65 -5.49 -18.52
N GLY A 146 -17.96 -4.22 -18.35
CA GLY A 146 -17.84 -3.53 -17.07
C GLY A 146 -19.08 -3.68 -16.18
N ASN A 147 -18.93 -3.46 -14.87
CA ASN A 147 -20.08 -3.27 -13.98
C ASN A 147 -20.66 -1.84 -14.12
N ASP A 148 -21.83 -1.57 -13.51
CA ASP A 148 -22.50 -0.26 -13.58
C ASP A 148 -21.56 0.91 -13.23
N PHE A 149 -20.79 0.77 -12.14
CA PHE A 149 -19.83 1.78 -11.69
C PHE A 149 -18.70 1.99 -12.70
N GLN A 150 -18.15 0.92 -13.25
CA GLN A 150 -17.08 0.99 -14.25
C GLN A 150 -17.55 1.68 -15.53
N ASN A 151 -18.79 1.41 -15.96
CA ASN A 151 -19.39 2.07 -17.12
C ASN A 151 -19.60 3.57 -16.87
N GLU A 152 -20.16 3.95 -15.73
CA GLU A 152 -20.36 5.36 -15.37
C GLU A 152 -19.03 6.12 -15.28
N LEU A 153 -18.02 5.49 -14.67
CA LEU A 153 -16.68 6.03 -14.58
C LEU A 153 -16.03 6.19 -15.96
N TRP A 154 -16.13 5.19 -16.83
CA TRP A 154 -15.62 5.29 -18.18
C TRP A 154 -16.26 6.44 -18.98
N GLN A 155 -17.59 6.57 -18.93
CA GLN A 155 -18.30 7.63 -19.63
C GLN A 155 -17.94 9.03 -19.10
N THR A 156 -17.72 9.15 -17.80
CA THR A 156 -17.29 10.41 -17.19
C THR A 156 -15.85 10.74 -17.57
N LEU A 157 -14.96 9.74 -17.58
CA LEU A 157 -13.58 9.89 -18.04
C LEU A 157 -13.52 10.34 -19.50
N VAL A 158 -14.43 9.91 -20.37
CA VAL A 158 -14.48 10.41 -21.75
C VAL A 158 -14.85 11.90 -21.82
N ARG A 159 -15.71 12.40 -20.92
CA ARG A 159 -16.31 13.74 -21.01
C ARG A 159 -15.62 14.82 -20.18
N LYS A 160 -14.82 14.44 -19.18
CA LYS A 160 -14.29 15.33 -18.15
C LYS A 160 -12.76 15.32 -18.11
N ASP A 161 -12.16 16.43 -17.75
CA ASP A 161 -10.71 16.56 -17.62
C ASP A 161 -10.22 16.00 -16.28
N TRP A 162 -10.93 16.31 -15.20
CA TRP A 162 -10.58 15.90 -13.84
C TRP A 162 -11.72 15.07 -13.25
N VAL A 163 -11.42 13.82 -12.91
CA VAL A 163 -12.43 12.87 -12.42
C VAL A 163 -12.03 12.33 -11.06
N SER A 164 -12.96 12.34 -10.10
CA SER A 164 -12.80 11.75 -8.78
C SER A 164 -13.78 10.60 -8.60
N ALA A 165 -13.25 9.41 -8.36
CA ALA A 165 -14.03 8.19 -8.25
C ALA A 165 -13.91 7.57 -6.85
N SER A 166 -15.05 7.46 -6.17
CA SER A 166 -15.17 6.86 -4.85
C SER A 166 -15.95 5.55 -4.94
N ALA A 167 -15.35 4.41 -4.63
CA ALA A 167 -16.06 3.12 -4.59
C ALA A 167 -15.37 2.11 -3.66
N PRO A 168 -16.06 1.06 -3.17
CA PRO A 168 -15.42 -0.01 -2.42
C PRO A 168 -14.23 -0.65 -3.15
N THR A 169 -13.26 -1.22 -2.42
CA THR A 169 -12.08 -1.88 -3.03
C THR A 169 -12.47 -3.02 -3.98
N SER A 170 -13.56 -3.72 -3.69
CA SER A 170 -14.11 -4.79 -4.52
C SER A 170 -14.76 -4.33 -5.84
N ALA A 171 -14.99 -3.03 -6.03
CA ALA A 171 -15.63 -2.49 -7.25
C ALA A 171 -14.74 -2.54 -8.51
N GLY A 172 -13.44 -2.85 -8.36
CA GLY A 172 -12.51 -2.96 -9.48
C GLY A 172 -12.01 -1.60 -9.99
N LYS A 173 -11.72 -0.66 -9.08
CA LYS A 173 -11.17 0.67 -9.41
C LYS A 173 -9.83 0.56 -10.16
N SER A 174 -8.85 -0.13 -9.57
CA SER A 174 -7.50 -0.28 -10.14
C SER A 174 -7.53 -0.90 -11.54
N PHE A 175 -8.34 -1.94 -11.75
CA PHE A 175 -8.54 -2.55 -13.07
C PHE A 175 -8.99 -1.51 -14.12
N LEU A 176 -9.91 -0.62 -13.77
CA LEU A 176 -10.37 0.41 -14.70
C LEU A 176 -9.30 1.49 -14.94
N LEU A 177 -8.52 1.85 -13.92
CA LEU A 177 -7.37 2.77 -14.07
C LEU A 177 -6.36 2.19 -15.06
N GLU A 178 -6.02 0.91 -14.93
CA GLU A 178 -5.10 0.21 -15.82
C GLU A 178 -5.65 0.13 -17.26
N LYS A 179 -6.94 -0.16 -17.44
CA LYS A 179 -7.59 -0.15 -18.76
C LYS A 179 -7.64 1.24 -19.39
N TRP A 180 -7.79 2.28 -18.58
CA TRP A 180 -7.73 3.66 -19.07
C TRP A 180 -6.31 4.03 -19.54
N ILE A 181 -5.28 3.60 -18.80
CA ILE A 181 -3.88 3.76 -19.20
C ILE A 181 -3.62 3.03 -20.53
N GLN A 182 -4.13 1.80 -20.68
CA GLN A 182 -4.03 1.05 -21.94
C GLN A 182 -4.65 1.83 -23.11
N LYS A 183 -5.85 2.40 -22.93
CA LYS A 183 -6.50 3.26 -23.93
C LYS A 183 -5.64 4.46 -24.29
N THR A 184 -5.09 5.18 -23.31
CA THR A 184 -4.23 6.35 -23.54
C THR A 184 -3.00 5.98 -24.36
N VAL A 185 -2.33 4.87 -24.02
CA VAL A 185 -1.17 4.39 -24.79
C VAL A 185 -1.56 4.03 -26.23
N VAL A 186 -2.73 3.43 -26.44
CA VAL A 186 -3.21 3.06 -27.78
C VAL A 186 -3.59 4.27 -28.62
N GLU A 187 -4.26 5.27 -28.04
CA GLU A 187 -4.79 6.42 -28.78
C GLU A 187 -3.82 7.59 -28.92
N GLN A 188 -2.83 7.71 -28.03
CA GLN A 188 -1.91 8.85 -27.96
C GLN A 188 -0.44 8.39 -28.07
N PRO A 189 0.11 8.27 -29.29
CA PRO A 189 1.54 8.07 -29.51
C PRO A 189 2.35 9.16 -28.81
N GLY A 190 3.40 8.82 -28.07
CA GLY A 190 4.16 9.83 -27.31
C GLY A 190 3.70 10.06 -25.87
N SER A 191 2.65 9.37 -25.41
CA SER A 191 2.00 9.71 -24.14
C SER A 191 2.91 9.60 -22.93
N THR A 192 2.87 10.60 -22.05
CA THR A 192 3.53 10.60 -20.73
C THR A 192 2.50 10.49 -19.61
N ILE A 193 2.60 9.42 -18.83
CA ILE A 193 1.63 9.05 -17.79
C ILE A 193 2.32 8.99 -16.43
N PHE A 194 1.75 9.63 -15.41
CA PHE A 194 2.20 9.51 -14.02
C PHE A 194 1.16 8.73 -13.20
N TYR A 195 1.58 7.61 -12.61
CA TYR A 195 0.79 6.86 -11.64
C TYR A 195 1.36 7.09 -10.24
N ILE A 196 0.63 7.83 -9.41
CA ILE A 196 1.03 8.19 -8.05
C ILE A 196 0.37 7.25 -7.05
N VAL A 197 1.20 6.56 -6.27
CA VAL A 197 0.77 5.66 -5.19
C VAL A 197 1.23 6.17 -3.83
N PRO A 198 0.51 5.85 -2.74
CA PRO A 198 0.92 6.30 -1.42
C PRO A 198 2.12 5.53 -0.89
N THR A 199 2.50 4.32 -1.34
CA THR A 199 3.62 3.59 -0.71
C THR A 199 4.56 2.98 -1.72
N ARG A 200 5.83 2.77 -1.31
CA ARG A 200 6.84 2.07 -2.13
C ARG A 200 6.44 0.63 -2.46
N ALA A 201 5.64 0.00 -1.58
CA ALA A 201 5.13 -1.35 -1.82
C ALA A 201 4.17 -1.38 -3.01
N LEU A 202 3.29 -0.38 -3.12
CA LEU A 202 2.36 -0.25 -4.24
C LEU A 202 3.07 0.07 -5.56
N ILE A 203 4.24 0.72 -5.54
CA ILE A 203 5.03 0.95 -6.77
C ILE A 203 5.31 -0.38 -7.46
N ALA A 204 5.89 -1.34 -6.74
CA ALA A 204 6.25 -2.63 -7.30
C ALA A 204 5.03 -3.43 -7.78
N GLN A 205 3.90 -3.31 -7.07
CA GLN A 205 2.64 -3.95 -7.46
C GLN A 205 2.10 -3.37 -8.76
N VAL A 206 1.90 -2.05 -8.81
CA VAL A 206 1.37 -1.34 -9.99
C VAL A 206 2.31 -1.51 -11.18
N GLU A 207 3.62 -1.49 -10.97
CA GLU A 207 4.59 -1.79 -12.01
C GLU A 207 4.39 -3.19 -12.58
N ALA A 208 4.26 -4.21 -11.72
CA ALA A 208 4.05 -5.59 -12.17
C ALA A 208 2.73 -5.76 -12.93
N ASP A 209 1.66 -5.13 -12.44
CA ASP A 209 0.33 -5.18 -13.05
C ASP A 209 0.30 -4.49 -14.42
N LEU A 210 0.87 -3.28 -14.52
CA LEU A 210 0.99 -2.55 -15.79
C LEU A 210 1.88 -3.27 -16.80
N ARG A 211 3.01 -3.84 -16.36
CA ARG A 211 3.88 -4.65 -17.24
C ARG A 211 3.16 -5.88 -17.77
N HIS A 212 2.35 -6.54 -16.95
CA HIS A 212 1.55 -7.69 -17.37
C HIS A 212 0.44 -7.27 -18.35
N LEU A 213 -0.28 -6.19 -18.05
CA LEU A 213 -1.37 -5.70 -18.90
C LEU A 213 -0.87 -5.26 -20.27
N LEU A 214 0.25 -4.52 -20.31
CA LEU A 214 0.79 -3.96 -21.54
C LEU A 214 1.70 -4.94 -22.28
N ALA A 215 1.86 -6.18 -21.81
CA ALA A 215 2.75 -7.20 -22.39
C ALA A 215 2.53 -7.39 -23.90
N SER A 216 1.27 -7.42 -24.34
CA SER A 216 0.88 -7.54 -25.75
C SER A 216 1.15 -6.28 -26.58
N SER A 217 1.23 -5.10 -25.96
CA SER A 217 1.38 -3.79 -26.58
C SER A 217 2.77 -3.15 -26.33
N THR A 218 3.75 -3.95 -25.89
CA THR A 218 5.06 -3.51 -25.37
C THR A 218 5.99 -2.82 -26.38
N ALA A 219 5.65 -2.77 -27.67
CA ALA A 219 6.47 -2.06 -28.65
C ALA A 219 6.48 -0.55 -28.33
N GLY A 220 7.53 -0.08 -27.65
CA GLY A 220 7.75 1.34 -27.37
C GLY A 220 7.22 1.85 -26.03
N VAL A 221 6.88 1.02 -25.03
CA VAL A 221 6.46 1.49 -23.69
C VAL A 221 7.59 1.34 -22.67
N SER A 222 8.00 2.46 -22.06
CA SER A 222 8.97 2.48 -20.94
C SER A 222 8.24 2.72 -19.61
N ILE A 223 8.26 1.72 -18.74
CA ILE A 223 7.78 1.86 -17.35
C ILE A 223 9.00 2.10 -16.44
N SER A 224 9.06 3.27 -15.82
CA SER A 224 10.12 3.65 -14.89
C SER A 224 9.57 3.90 -13.49
N THR A 225 10.27 3.38 -12.49
CA THR A 225 10.04 3.72 -11.08
C THR A 225 11.11 4.68 -10.55
N LEU A 226 12.19 4.91 -11.31
CA LEU A 226 13.29 5.78 -10.94
C LEU A 226 12.99 7.23 -11.35
N PRO A 227 13.00 8.20 -10.41
CA PRO A 227 12.78 9.60 -10.73
C PRO A 227 13.91 10.24 -11.57
N LEU A 228 14.98 9.48 -11.87
CA LEU A 228 16.22 9.94 -12.50
C LEU A 228 16.54 9.26 -13.83
N ALA A 229 15.68 8.36 -14.32
CA ALA A 229 15.90 7.78 -15.64
C ALA A 229 15.78 8.89 -16.69
N ALA A 230 16.82 9.07 -17.52
CA ALA A 230 16.70 9.85 -18.74
C ALA A 230 15.54 9.27 -19.57
N PRO A 231 14.82 10.10 -20.35
CA PRO A 231 13.80 9.59 -21.25
C PRO A 231 14.44 8.53 -22.15
N SER A 232 13.94 7.30 -22.07
CA SER A 232 14.28 6.26 -23.03
C SER A 232 13.88 6.72 -24.43
N GLU A 233 14.46 6.17 -25.50
CA GLU A 233 13.96 6.37 -26.88
C GLU A 233 12.56 5.73 -27.10
N ALA A 234 11.95 5.20 -26.04
CA ALA A 234 10.60 4.65 -26.05
C ALA A 234 9.55 5.68 -26.49
N ALA A 235 8.56 5.21 -27.25
CA ALA A 235 7.45 6.01 -27.74
C ALA A 235 6.47 6.45 -26.64
N HIS A 236 6.40 5.77 -25.50
CA HIS A 236 5.52 6.09 -24.38
C HIS A 236 6.27 5.98 -23.06
N HIS A 237 5.96 6.87 -22.12
CA HIS A 237 6.58 6.90 -20.79
C HIS A 237 5.53 6.76 -19.70
N ILE A 238 5.67 5.75 -18.85
CA ILE A 238 4.82 5.54 -17.68
C ILE A 238 5.70 5.59 -16.43
N PHE A 239 5.44 6.56 -15.57
CA PHE A 239 6.16 6.77 -14.33
C PHE A 239 5.32 6.34 -13.13
N VAL A 240 5.77 5.33 -12.39
CA VAL A 240 5.09 4.86 -11.17
C VAL A 240 5.85 5.37 -9.96
N TYR A 241 5.30 6.38 -9.29
CA TYR A 241 5.99 7.14 -8.24
C TYR A 241 5.20 7.17 -6.93
N THR A 242 5.92 7.33 -5.82
CA THR A 242 5.29 7.90 -4.63
C THR A 242 5.18 9.41 -4.78
N GLN A 243 4.33 10.04 -3.98
CA GLN A 243 4.28 11.50 -3.85
C GLN A 243 5.66 12.16 -3.59
N GLU A 244 6.55 11.51 -2.83
CA GLU A 244 7.92 11.99 -2.60
C GLU A 244 8.77 11.95 -3.89
N ARG A 245 8.71 10.85 -4.66
CA ARG A 245 9.42 10.73 -5.94
C ARG A 245 8.88 11.69 -6.99
N PHE A 246 7.56 11.88 -7.04
CA PHE A 246 6.94 12.82 -7.96
C PHE A 246 7.26 14.27 -7.58
N HIS A 247 7.34 14.61 -6.29
CA HIS A 247 7.86 15.90 -5.86
C HIS A 247 9.28 16.16 -6.39
N LEU A 248 10.19 15.18 -6.23
CA LEU A 248 11.56 15.30 -6.76
C LEU A 248 11.57 15.49 -8.29
N TYR A 249 10.71 14.78 -9.02
CA TYR A 249 10.57 14.95 -10.47
C TYR A 249 10.12 16.38 -10.82
N LEU A 250 9.11 16.90 -10.13
CA LEU A 250 8.57 18.24 -10.37
C LEU A 250 9.57 19.37 -10.07
N GLN A 251 10.58 19.12 -9.22
CA GLN A 251 11.64 20.07 -8.87
C GLN A 251 12.79 20.12 -9.88
N LYS A 252 12.91 19.12 -10.77
CA LYS A 252 13.99 19.08 -11.74
C LYS A 252 13.62 19.84 -13.01
N ASP A 253 14.61 20.57 -13.52
CA ASP A 253 14.65 21.14 -14.87
C ASP A 253 14.98 20.03 -15.88
N LEU A 254 14.08 19.03 -15.97
CA LEU A 254 14.08 18.03 -17.02
C LEU A 254 13.50 18.64 -18.32
N PRO A 255 13.87 18.13 -19.51
CA PRO A 255 13.25 18.54 -20.77
C PRO A 255 11.72 18.50 -20.69
N ASP A 256 11.03 19.39 -21.41
CA ASP A 256 9.57 19.60 -21.40
C ASP A 256 8.76 18.36 -21.83
N LEU A 257 8.75 17.32 -21.01
CA LEU A 257 7.79 16.23 -21.08
C LEU A 257 6.47 16.77 -20.49
N ALA A 258 5.54 17.12 -21.36
CA ALA A 258 4.16 17.39 -20.97
C ALA A 258 3.53 16.10 -20.42
N ALA A 259 2.75 16.20 -19.35
CA ALA A 259 1.98 15.07 -18.81
C ALA A 259 0.60 15.02 -19.48
N ASP A 260 0.23 13.87 -20.03
CA ASP A 260 -1.10 13.68 -20.63
C ASP A 260 -2.11 13.15 -19.60
N LEU A 261 -1.65 12.27 -18.71
CA LEU A 261 -2.47 11.62 -17.69
C LEU A 261 -1.73 11.53 -16.35
N ILE A 262 -2.41 11.94 -15.28
CA ILE A 262 -1.94 11.76 -13.91
C ILE A 262 -3.02 11.00 -13.12
N VAL A 263 -2.66 9.81 -12.64
CA VAL A 263 -3.50 8.95 -11.81
C VAL A 263 -3.04 9.05 -10.37
N ILE A 264 -3.96 9.39 -9.45
CA ILE A 264 -3.72 9.43 -8.01
C ILE A 264 -4.54 8.31 -7.37
N ASP A 265 -3.86 7.23 -6.99
CA ASP A 265 -4.47 6.10 -6.30
C ASP A 265 -4.46 6.32 -4.78
N GLU A 266 -5.45 5.78 -4.09
CA GLU A 266 -5.69 5.99 -2.65
C GLU A 266 -5.69 7.49 -2.27
N ALA A 267 -6.37 8.32 -3.06
CA ALA A 267 -6.36 9.78 -2.94
C ALA A 267 -6.92 10.32 -1.61
N GLN A 268 -7.65 9.51 -0.83
CA GLN A 268 -8.07 9.84 0.53
C GLN A 268 -6.88 10.09 1.47
N GLN A 269 -5.68 9.61 1.14
CA GLN A 269 -4.45 9.90 1.88
C GLN A 269 -4.09 11.39 1.92
N ILE A 270 -4.78 12.25 1.14
CA ILE A 270 -4.69 13.70 1.28
C ILE A 270 -5.09 14.21 2.67
N GLY A 271 -5.88 13.43 3.42
CA GLY A 271 -6.24 13.72 4.80
C GLY A 271 -5.24 13.19 5.85
N ALA A 272 -4.23 12.42 5.44
CA ALA A 272 -3.22 11.90 6.35
C ALA A 272 -2.28 13.01 6.86
N ASN A 273 -1.76 12.88 8.07
CA ASN A 273 -0.92 13.90 8.77
C ASN A 273 0.14 14.60 7.88
N GLN A 274 1.38 14.12 7.88
CA GLN A 274 2.49 14.77 7.16
C GLN A 274 2.38 14.58 5.65
N ARG A 275 1.93 13.39 5.25
CA ARG A 275 1.90 12.96 3.85
C ARG A 275 0.74 13.57 3.08
N GLY A 276 -0.37 13.91 3.73
CA GLY A 276 -1.45 14.65 3.09
C GLY A 276 -1.04 16.07 2.71
N VAL A 277 -0.24 16.73 3.56
CA VAL A 277 0.33 18.06 3.24
C VAL A 277 1.25 17.99 2.02
N LEU A 278 2.13 16.98 1.95
CA LEU A 278 2.98 16.78 0.77
C LEU A 278 2.17 16.45 -0.49
N LEU A 279 1.15 15.60 -0.38
CA LEU A 279 0.30 15.27 -1.53
C LEU A 279 -0.43 16.51 -2.05
N GLN A 280 -0.94 17.36 -1.16
CA GLN A 280 -1.53 18.65 -1.54
C GLN A 280 -0.51 19.52 -2.30
N GLN A 281 0.71 19.68 -1.77
CA GLN A 281 1.76 20.45 -2.43
C GLN A 281 2.06 19.92 -3.85
N VAL A 282 2.16 18.60 -3.99
CA VAL A 282 2.45 17.94 -5.26
C VAL A 282 1.31 18.11 -6.27
N LEU A 283 0.05 18.04 -5.82
CA LEU A 283 -1.11 18.30 -6.69
C LEU A 283 -1.09 19.73 -7.22
N GLU A 284 -0.84 20.72 -6.35
CA GLU A 284 -0.77 22.13 -6.74
C GLU A 284 0.42 22.42 -7.68
N MET A 285 1.58 21.80 -7.43
CA MET A 285 2.73 21.88 -8.33
C MET A 285 2.44 21.24 -9.70
N SER A 286 1.76 20.09 -9.71
CA SER A 286 1.41 19.39 -10.94
C SER A 286 0.38 20.15 -11.78
N ALA A 287 -0.64 20.75 -11.14
CA ALA A 287 -1.64 21.56 -11.81
C ALA A 287 -1.02 22.83 -12.43
N ALA A 288 -0.01 23.41 -11.77
CA ALA A 288 0.73 24.56 -12.30
C ALA A 288 1.69 24.19 -13.45
N ARG A 289 2.35 23.03 -13.38
CA ARG A 289 3.32 22.57 -14.39
C ARG A 289 2.66 21.93 -15.61
N PHE A 290 1.57 21.20 -15.40
CA PHE A 290 0.85 20.43 -16.42
C PHE A 290 -0.64 20.83 -16.47
N PRO A 291 -0.96 22.06 -16.91
CA PRO A 291 -2.34 22.54 -16.91
C PRO A 291 -3.24 21.70 -17.84
N ASP A 292 -2.68 21.10 -18.89
CA ASP A 292 -3.45 20.31 -19.87
C ASP A 292 -3.65 18.84 -19.48
N ALA A 293 -2.96 18.35 -18.45
CA ALA A 293 -3.05 16.96 -18.02
C ALA A 293 -4.46 16.59 -17.56
N LYS A 294 -4.89 15.39 -17.96
CA LYS A 294 -6.07 14.73 -17.40
C LYS A 294 -5.73 14.17 -16.02
N LEU A 295 -6.56 14.44 -15.00
CA LEU A 295 -6.37 13.88 -13.66
C LEU A 295 -7.46 12.90 -13.28
N LEU A 296 -7.05 11.81 -12.66
CA LEU A 296 -7.94 10.77 -12.15
C LEU A 296 -7.60 10.44 -10.70
N PHE A 297 -8.55 10.68 -9.81
CA PHE A 297 -8.45 10.32 -8.40
C PHE A 297 -9.26 9.07 -8.11
N ALA A 298 -8.67 8.12 -7.39
CA ALA A 298 -9.36 6.94 -6.87
C ALA A 298 -9.35 6.94 -5.33
N SER A 299 -10.52 6.81 -4.71
CA SER A 299 -10.67 6.70 -3.25
C SER A 299 -11.64 5.58 -2.85
N PRO A 300 -11.55 5.03 -1.63
CA PRO A 300 -12.49 4.05 -1.12
C PRO A 300 -13.66 4.72 -0.37
N SER A 301 -14.89 4.53 -0.86
CA SER A 301 -16.15 4.78 -0.11
C SER A 301 -16.23 6.12 0.65
N THR A 302 -15.80 7.22 0.02
CA THR A 302 -15.88 8.59 0.54
C THR A 302 -17.21 9.26 0.17
N LYS A 303 -17.75 10.11 1.07
CA LYS A 303 -19.02 10.86 0.88
C LYS A 303 -18.90 12.09 -0.02
N ASN A 304 -17.72 12.71 -0.05
CA ASN A 304 -17.45 13.97 -0.73
C ASN A 304 -16.29 13.83 -1.76
N PRO A 305 -16.39 12.94 -2.76
CA PRO A 305 -15.35 12.76 -3.78
C PRO A 305 -14.97 14.07 -4.49
N GLU A 306 -15.88 15.04 -4.58
CA GLU A 306 -15.67 16.37 -5.15
C GLU A 306 -14.63 17.22 -4.40
N ALA A 307 -14.32 16.92 -3.14
CA ALA A 307 -13.31 17.65 -2.37
C ALA A 307 -11.92 17.60 -3.03
N LEU A 308 -11.60 16.50 -3.71
CA LEU A 308 -10.34 16.33 -4.45
C LEU A 308 -10.29 17.15 -5.74
N LEU A 309 -11.44 17.59 -6.25
CA LEU A 309 -11.54 18.38 -7.48
C LEU A 309 -11.34 19.88 -7.23
N ALA A 310 -11.25 20.31 -5.97
CA ALA A 310 -11.00 21.70 -5.59
C ALA A 310 -9.64 22.25 -6.08
N PHE A 311 -8.71 21.35 -6.44
CA PHE A 311 -7.38 21.70 -6.95
C PHE A 311 -7.34 21.84 -8.48
N ALA A 312 -8.47 21.65 -9.18
CA ALA A 312 -8.54 21.78 -10.63
C ALA A 312 -8.28 23.23 -11.06
N PRO A 313 -7.45 23.46 -12.10
CA PRO A 313 -7.30 24.77 -12.71
C PRO A 313 -8.63 25.36 -13.18
N ASP A 314 -8.76 26.69 -13.15
CA ASP A 314 -9.97 27.36 -13.63
C ASP A 314 -10.19 27.04 -15.12
N GLY A 315 -11.43 26.69 -15.49
CA GLY A 315 -11.81 26.31 -16.86
C GLY A 315 -11.77 24.80 -17.16
N LYS A 316 -11.22 23.96 -16.28
CA LYS A 316 -11.26 22.50 -16.44
C LYS A 316 -12.62 21.92 -16.08
N THR A 317 -13.06 20.92 -16.85
CA THR A 317 -14.31 20.22 -16.58
C THR A 317 -14.09 19.13 -15.52
N THR A 318 -14.86 19.18 -14.44
CA THR A 318 -14.76 18.23 -13.33
C THR A 318 -15.95 17.28 -13.29
N GLY A 319 -15.74 16.07 -12.75
CA GLY A 319 -16.78 15.07 -12.49
C GLY A 319 -16.45 14.21 -11.27
N ALA A 320 -17.43 14.02 -10.39
CA ALA A 320 -17.31 13.17 -9.21
C ALA A 320 -18.30 12.01 -9.31
N ILE A 321 -17.86 10.80 -8.95
CA ILE A 321 -18.66 9.57 -9.06
C ILE A 321 -18.58 8.81 -7.74
N GLU A 322 -19.73 8.32 -7.31
CA GLU A 322 -19.87 7.53 -6.11
C GLU A 322 -20.42 6.14 -6.45
N GLY A 323 -19.54 5.13 -6.44
CA GLY A 323 -19.90 3.73 -6.62
C GLY A 323 -20.65 3.21 -5.40
N MET A 324 -21.95 2.99 -5.56
CA MET A 324 -22.85 2.62 -4.45
C MET A 324 -23.00 1.10 -4.22
N LYS A 325 -22.61 0.22 -5.16
CA LYS A 325 -22.90 -1.22 -5.07
C LYS A 325 -21.67 -2.05 -4.70
N PRO A 326 -21.68 -2.84 -3.60
CA PRO A 326 -20.66 -3.83 -3.34
C PRO A 326 -20.79 -4.97 -4.37
N THR A 327 -19.67 -5.52 -4.84
CA THR A 327 -19.66 -6.68 -5.76
C THR A 327 -19.56 -8.01 -5.03
N VAL A 328 -19.26 -7.99 -3.72
CA VAL A 328 -19.10 -9.15 -2.85
C VAL A 328 -19.73 -8.82 -1.48
N ASN A 329 -20.54 -9.73 -0.92
CA ASN A 329 -21.16 -9.52 0.38
C ASN A 329 -20.14 -9.64 1.51
N GLN A 330 -20.33 -8.88 2.59
CA GLN A 330 -19.47 -8.95 3.78
C GLN A 330 -20.30 -9.29 5.01
N ASN A 331 -19.85 -10.29 5.77
CA ASN A 331 -20.47 -10.71 7.01
C ASN A 331 -19.64 -10.22 8.18
N LEU A 332 -20.30 -9.55 9.13
CA LEU A 332 -19.66 -9.08 10.35
C LEU A 332 -20.11 -9.95 11.52
N PHE A 333 -19.19 -10.72 12.05
CA PHE A 333 -19.39 -11.61 13.19
C PHE A 333 -18.81 -11.02 14.47
N TRP A 334 -19.58 -11.10 15.54
CA TRP A 334 -19.20 -10.78 16.89
C TRP A 334 -18.93 -12.08 17.64
N VAL A 335 -17.72 -12.22 18.19
CA VAL A 335 -17.26 -13.46 18.82
C VAL A 335 -16.87 -13.17 20.26
N SER A 336 -17.71 -13.62 21.20
CA SER A 336 -17.61 -13.26 22.61
C SER A 336 -17.33 -14.47 23.49
N ALA A 337 -16.36 -14.37 24.40
CA ALA A 337 -16.08 -15.44 25.35
C ALA A 337 -17.24 -15.60 26.35
N VAL A 338 -17.72 -16.83 26.55
CA VAL A 338 -18.80 -17.11 27.50
C VAL A 338 -18.27 -16.93 28.93
N LYS A 339 -18.99 -16.12 29.74
CA LYS A 339 -18.60 -15.81 31.12
C LYS A 339 -18.44 -17.10 31.94
N GLY A 340 -17.29 -17.27 32.58
CA GLY A 340 -16.96 -18.46 33.39
C GLY A 340 -16.55 -19.70 32.58
N LYS A 341 -16.59 -19.67 31.23
CA LYS A 341 -16.23 -20.79 30.36
C LYS A 341 -15.25 -20.35 29.26
N PRO A 342 -13.93 -20.26 29.55
CA PRO A 342 -12.95 -19.64 28.65
C PRO A 342 -12.73 -20.37 27.29
N ALA A 343 -13.16 -21.63 27.19
CA ALA A 343 -13.09 -22.41 25.96
C ALA A 343 -14.38 -22.35 25.11
N GLN A 344 -15.45 -21.76 25.62
CA GLN A 344 -16.72 -21.59 24.90
C GLN A 344 -16.90 -20.15 24.47
N TRP A 345 -17.25 -19.97 23.20
CA TRP A 345 -17.40 -18.66 22.57
C TRP A 345 -18.72 -18.59 21.83
N GLN A 346 -19.48 -17.53 22.06
CA GLN A 346 -20.70 -17.26 21.32
C GLN A 346 -20.34 -16.54 20.02
N VAL A 347 -20.95 -16.97 18.91
CA VAL A 347 -20.79 -16.34 17.60
C VAL A 347 -22.14 -15.74 17.19
N ASP A 348 -22.16 -14.42 17.06
CA ASP A 348 -23.31 -13.64 16.63
C ASP A 348 -23.02 -13.01 15.25
N LEU A 349 -24.01 -12.94 14.38
CA LEU A 349 -23.95 -12.21 13.12
C LEU A 349 -24.66 -10.86 13.27
N LEU A 350 -24.04 -9.79 12.79
CA LEU A 350 -24.64 -8.46 12.79
C LEU A 350 -25.60 -8.34 11.60
N ILE A 351 -26.89 -8.24 11.91
CA ILE A 351 -27.95 -7.98 10.93
C ILE A 351 -28.65 -6.68 11.35
N ASN A 352 -28.67 -5.68 10.46
CA ASN A 352 -29.24 -4.36 10.75
C ASN A 352 -28.69 -3.71 12.04
N ALA A 353 -27.38 -3.82 12.29
CA ALA A 353 -26.69 -3.33 13.50
C ALA A 353 -27.02 -4.06 14.81
N GLU A 354 -27.77 -5.16 14.76
CA GLU A 354 -28.10 -5.99 15.92
C GLU A 354 -27.37 -7.33 15.86
N PRO A 355 -26.72 -7.77 16.95
CA PRO A 355 -26.14 -9.11 17.02
C PRO A 355 -27.25 -10.15 17.13
N LYS A 356 -27.26 -11.11 16.20
CA LYS A 356 -28.18 -12.25 16.18
C LYS A 356 -27.37 -13.55 16.37
N PRO A 357 -27.77 -14.43 17.30
CA PRO A 357 -26.99 -15.63 17.61
C PRO A 357 -27.01 -16.62 16.45
N VAL A 358 -25.82 -17.05 16.03
CA VAL A 358 -25.60 -18.10 15.02
C VAL A 358 -25.33 -19.44 15.69
N GLY A 359 -24.52 -19.44 16.75
CA GLY A 359 -24.28 -20.61 17.59
C GLY A 359 -23.05 -20.48 18.50
N MET A 360 -22.55 -21.63 18.98
CA MET A 360 -21.45 -21.72 19.92
C MET A 360 -20.20 -22.36 19.29
N LEU A 361 -19.04 -21.79 19.55
CA LEU A 361 -17.72 -22.30 19.14
C LEU A 361 -17.01 -22.91 20.37
N GLN A 362 -16.55 -24.14 20.23
CA GLN A 362 -15.78 -24.85 21.26
C GLN A 362 -14.29 -24.89 20.88
N LEU A 363 -13.43 -24.33 21.72
CA LEU A 363 -11.98 -24.36 21.53
C LEU A 363 -11.36 -25.63 22.11
N THR A 364 -10.25 -26.08 21.50
CA THR A 364 -9.46 -27.26 21.90
C THR A 364 -8.62 -27.05 23.17
N GLY A 365 -8.63 -25.85 23.76
CA GLY A 365 -7.88 -25.52 24.97
C GLY A 365 -8.38 -24.25 25.67
N ARG A 366 -7.72 -23.87 26.77
CA ARG A 366 -8.00 -22.63 27.51
C ARG A 366 -6.98 -21.55 27.12
N PRO A 367 -7.29 -20.66 26.17
CA PRO A 367 -6.32 -19.65 25.74
C PRO A 367 -6.09 -18.59 26.82
N THR A 368 -4.82 -18.20 27.00
CA THR A 368 -4.47 -16.93 27.66
C THR A 368 -4.94 -15.74 26.80
N VAL A 369 -4.87 -14.52 27.36
CA VAL A 369 -5.34 -13.30 26.67
C VAL A 369 -4.70 -13.13 25.28
N THR A 370 -3.41 -13.39 25.14
CA THR A 370 -2.68 -13.27 23.86
C THR A 370 -2.94 -14.44 22.91
N GLN A 371 -3.40 -15.58 23.43
CA GLN A 371 -3.71 -16.78 22.66
C GLN A 371 -5.15 -16.81 22.12
N LYS A 372 -6.06 -15.98 22.65
CA LYS A 372 -7.47 -15.95 22.22
C LYS A 372 -7.61 -15.86 20.70
N LEU A 373 -6.91 -14.89 20.09
CA LEU A 373 -7.00 -14.61 18.65
C LEU A 373 -6.56 -15.80 17.76
N PRO A 374 -5.34 -16.37 17.90
CA PRO A 374 -4.93 -17.52 17.10
C PRO A 374 -5.79 -18.77 17.33
N PHE A 375 -6.30 -19.00 18.56
CA PHE A 375 -7.16 -20.16 18.84
C PHE A 375 -8.52 -20.06 18.14
N VAL A 376 -9.16 -18.89 18.19
CA VAL A 376 -10.43 -18.65 17.48
C VAL A 376 -10.22 -18.70 15.96
N ALA A 377 -9.15 -18.09 15.46
CA ALA A 377 -8.81 -18.13 14.03
C ALA A 377 -8.55 -19.57 13.53
N ARG A 378 -7.90 -20.42 14.35
CA ARG A 378 -7.71 -21.84 14.03
C ARG A 378 -9.02 -22.61 14.06
N ALA A 379 -9.85 -22.40 15.07
CA ALA A 379 -11.11 -23.11 15.23
C ALA A 379 -12.13 -22.79 14.12
N ILE A 380 -12.23 -21.52 13.71
CA ILE A 380 -13.13 -21.09 12.63
C ILE A 380 -12.52 -21.36 11.25
N GLY A 381 -11.26 -20.98 11.04
CA GLY A 381 -10.60 -21.05 9.74
C GLY A 381 -10.23 -22.46 9.29
N GLY A 382 -10.05 -23.40 10.24
CA GLY A 382 -9.69 -24.78 9.94
C GLY A 382 -8.46 -24.86 9.03
N ASP A 383 -8.46 -25.82 8.09
CA ASP A 383 -7.38 -25.98 7.11
C ASP A 383 -7.62 -25.20 5.81
N ALA A 384 -8.66 -24.37 5.76
CA ALA A 384 -8.99 -23.57 4.60
C ALA A 384 -7.94 -22.47 4.38
N SER A 385 -7.73 -22.08 3.12
CA SER A 385 -6.89 -20.94 2.78
C SER A 385 -7.64 -19.61 2.87
N GLY A 386 -6.90 -18.50 2.92
CA GLY A 386 -7.50 -17.16 2.87
C GLY A 386 -7.89 -16.61 4.23
N ASN A 387 -7.18 -16.99 5.30
CA ASN A 387 -7.38 -16.43 6.64
C ASN A 387 -6.35 -15.34 6.93
N ILE A 388 -6.81 -14.13 7.19
CA ILE A 388 -5.99 -13.01 7.68
C ILE A 388 -6.22 -12.81 9.17
N VAL A 389 -5.15 -12.69 9.95
CA VAL A 389 -5.19 -12.39 11.38
C VAL A 389 -4.54 -11.04 11.63
N TYR A 390 -5.33 -10.04 11.98
CA TYR A 390 -4.85 -8.68 12.24
C TYR A 390 -4.31 -8.54 13.67
N VAL A 391 -3.10 -8.00 13.79
CA VAL A 391 -2.43 -7.70 15.05
C VAL A 391 -1.78 -6.33 15.03
N ASN A 392 -1.53 -5.75 16.21
CA ASN A 392 -1.08 -4.36 16.29
C ASN A 392 0.45 -4.20 16.10
N ARG A 393 1.24 -5.22 16.45
CA ARG A 393 2.71 -5.16 16.44
C ARG A 393 3.31 -6.28 15.62
N ALA A 394 4.44 -6.00 14.98
CA ALA A 394 5.24 -7.01 14.29
C ALA A 394 5.71 -8.13 15.25
N SER A 395 6.00 -7.81 16.53
CA SER A 395 6.28 -8.82 17.56
C SER A 395 5.10 -9.74 17.85
N ASP A 396 3.89 -9.21 17.77
CA ASP A 396 2.68 -9.99 18.01
C ASP A 396 2.38 -10.84 16.78
N ALA A 397 2.70 -10.35 15.57
CA ALA A 397 2.56 -11.11 14.34
C ALA A 397 3.43 -12.38 14.35
N GLU A 398 4.70 -12.25 14.73
CA GLU A 398 5.61 -13.40 14.88
C GLU A 398 5.10 -14.41 15.93
N LYS A 399 4.61 -13.92 17.09
CA LYS A 399 4.11 -14.79 18.17
C LYS A 399 2.81 -15.52 17.79
N VAL A 400 1.87 -14.81 17.16
CA VAL A 400 0.60 -15.38 16.72
C VAL A 400 0.84 -16.38 15.59
N ALA A 401 1.75 -16.07 14.66
CA ALA A 401 2.17 -17.01 13.62
C ALA A 401 2.82 -18.27 14.21
N GLU A 402 3.69 -18.12 15.22
CA GLU A 402 4.28 -19.27 15.94
C GLU A 402 3.20 -20.17 16.57
N ILE A 403 2.18 -19.59 17.22
CA ILE A 403 1.08 -20.35 17.81
C ILE A 403 0.28 -21.09 16.72
N LEU A 404 -0.05 -20.40 15.62
CA LEU A 404 -0.78 -21.01 14.50
C LEU A 404 0.01 -22.15 13.85
N ALA A 405 1.30 -21.94 13.62
CA ALA A 405 2.23 -22.94 13.12
C ALA A 405 2.36 -24.13 14.08
N GLY A 406 2.21 -23.92 15.38
CA GLY A 406 2.19 -24.98 16.39
C GLY A 406 0.99 -25.93 16.27
N PHE A 407 -0.13 -25.51 15.66
CA PHE A 407 -1.28 -26.39 15.40
C PHE A 407 -1.11 -27.28 14.16
N VAL A 408 -0.08 -27.04 13.36
CA VAL A 408 0.23 -27.80 12.15
C VAL A 408 1.40 -28.75 12.47
N PRO A 409 1.16 -30.07 12.56
CA PRO A 409 2.16 -31.02 13.02
C PRO A 409 3.27 -31.26 11.99
N GLU A 410 2.93 -31.30 10.70
CA GLU A 410 3.85 -31.66 9.61
C GLU A 410 4.18 -30.45 8.74
N ASP A 411 5.42 -30.40 8.27
CA ASP A 411 5.86 -29.42 7.28
C ASP A 411 5.34 -29.82 5.89
N SER A 412 5.01 -28.82 5.08
CA SER A 412 4.58 -28.99 3.70
C SER A 412 5.76 -29.32 2.80
N ASP A 413 5.54 -30.28 1.89
CA ASP A 413 6.48 -30.62 0.83
C ASP A 413 6.40 -29.69 -0.39
N ASP A 414 5.58 -28.64 -0.35
CA ASP A 414 5.43 -27.72 -1.47
C ASP A 414 6.77 -27.04 -1.85
N PRO A 415 7.22 -27.16 -3.11
CA PRO A 415 8.53 -26.66 -3.52
C PRO A 415 8.63 -25.13 -3.44
N GLU A 416 7.52 -24.39 -3.62
CA GLU A 416 7.53 -22.93 -3.54
C GLU A 416 7.63 -22.46 -2.07
N LEU A 417 6.97 -23.16 -1.13
CA LEU A 417 7.13 -22.90 0.30
C LEU A 417 8.57 -23.19 0.77
N ARG A 418 9.18 -24.28 0.27
CA ARG A 418 10.60 -24.60 0.54
C ARG A 418 11.53 -23.54 -0.04
N ALA A 419 11.27 -23.04 -1.25
CA ALA A 419 12.06 -21.98 -1.87
C ALA A 419 12.02 -20.68 -1.03
N LEU A 420 10.83 -20.26 -0.56
CA LEU A 420 10.71 -19.10 0.32
C LEU A 420 11.41 -19.32 1.67
N SER A 421 11.33 -20.52 2.24
CA SER A 421 12.03 -20.87 3.47
C SER A 421 13.56 -20.73 3.33
N GLN A 422 14.13 -21.33 2.27
CA GLN A 422 15.56 -21.26 1.97
C GLN A 422 16.01 -19.81 1.72
N TYR A 423 15.18 -19.03 1.02
CA TYR A 423 15.45 -17.62 0.79
C TYR A 423 15.50 -16.82 2.09
N CYS A 424 14.52 -16.99 2.97
CA CYS A 424 14.51 -16.36 4.29
C CYS A 424 15.77 -16.67 5.10
N GLU A 425 16.26 -17.91 5.01
CA GLU A 425 17.47 -18.36 5.69
C GLU A 425 18.75 -17.71 5.15
N LYS A 426 18.94 -17.71 3.83
CA LYS A 426 20.15 -17.16 3.17
C LYS A 426 20.15 -15.62 3.10
N ALA A 427 19.03 -15.00 2.75
CA ALA A 427 18.96 -13.56 2.47
C ALA A 427 18.75 -12.73 3.74
N VAL A 428 17.92 -13.20 4.69
CA VAL A 428 17.63 -12.49 5.94
C VAL A 428 18.51 -13.02 7.06
N HIS A 429 18.21 -14.19 7.63
CA HIS A 429 19.01 -14.82 8.68
C HIS A 429 18.41 -16.18 9.07
N ARG A 430 19.23 -17.14 9.52
CA ARG A 430 18.80 -18.45 10.05
C ARG A 430 17.88 -18.40 11.28
N SER A 431 17.93 -17.32 12.06
CA SER A 431 17.03 -17.10 13.20
C SER A 431 15.75 -16.34 12.82
N PHE A 432 15.54 -16.02 11.53
CA PHE A 432 14.31 -15.41 11.06
C PHE A 432 13.18 -16.44 11.07
N THR A 433 12.18 -16.24 11.93
CA THR A 433 11.16 -17.24 12.26
C THR A 433 10.26 -17.61 11.07
N LEU A 434 10.09 -16.70 10.11
CA LEU A 434 9.26 -16.92 8.92
C LEU A 434 9.66 -18.19 8.18
N ARG A 435 10.96 -18.51 8.11
CA ARG A 435 11.46 -19.68 7.37
C ARG A 435 10.83 -21.00 7.84
N ARG A 436 10.48 -21.10 9.12
CA ARG A 436 9.84 -22.29 9.70
C ARG A 436 8.33 -22.23 9.56
N HIS A 437 7.74 -21.05 9.72
CA HIS A 437 6.30 -20.87 9.65
C HIS A 437 5.76 -21.17 8.24
N VAL A 438 6.45 -20.71 7.20
CA VAL A 438 5.98 -20.85 5.81
C VAL A 438 5.86 -22.32 5.38
N LEU A 439 6.74 -23.18 5.89
CA LEU A 439 6.65 -24.63 5.67
C LEU A 439 5.34 -25.21 6.21
N LYS A 440 4.74 -24.58 7.23
CA LYS A 440 3.47 -24.99 7.83
C LYS A 440 2.25 -24.30 7.22
N GLY A 441 2.43 -23.59 6.10
CA GLY A 441 1.36 -22.80 5.48
C GLY A 441 0.92 -21.59 6.33
N VAL A 442 1.79 -21.11 7.23
CA VAL A 442 1.55 -19.94 8.08
C VAL A 442 2.61 -18.89 7.77
N ALA A 443 2.22 -17.62 7.61
CA ALA A 443 3.17 -16.53 7.42
C ALA A 443 2.79 -15.33 8.27
N PHE A 444 3.76 -14.45 8.49
CA PHE A 444 3.53 -13.12 9.01
C PHE A 444 3.97 -12.05 8.01
N HIS A 445 3.33 -10.89 8.05
CA HIS A 445 3.57 -9.78 7.14
C HIS A 445 3.53 -8.44 7.89
N TYR A 446 4.62 -7.70 7.84
CA TYR A 446 4.72 -6.33 8.36
C TYR A 446 5.67 -5.47 7.50
N GLY A 447 5.56 -4.15 7.62
CA GLY A 447 6.02 -3.20 6.60
C GLY A 447 7.53 -3.15 6.35
N ASN A 448 8.34 -3.47 7.36
CA ASN A 448 9.80 -3.46 7.26
C ASN A 448 10.39 -4.81 6.79
N MET A 449 9.58 -5.76 6.33
CA MET A 449 10.10 -6.97 5.69
C MET A 449 10.64 -6.67 4.28
N PRO A 450 11.71 -7.36 3.84
CA PRO A 450 12.23 -7.22 2.48
C PRO A 450 11.15 -7.42 1.42
N GLN A 451 11.13 -6.57 0.39
CA GLN A 451 10.07 -6.54 -0.64
C GLN A 451 9.83 -7.91 -1.28
N ILE A 452 10.89 -8.59 -1.71
CA ILE A 452 10.82 -9.91 -2.34
C ILE A 452 10.15 -10.96 -1.43
N ILE A 453 10.34 -10.88 -0.11
CA ILE A 453 9.66 -11.77 0.84
C ILE A 453 8.18 -11.40 0.95
N ARG A 454 7.85 -10.10 1.01
CA ARG A 454 6.46 -9.63 1.08
C ARG A 454 5.68 -10.06 -0.15
N SER A 455 6.18 -9.74 -1.34
CA SER A 455 5.56 -10.11 -2.62
C SER A 455 5.39 -11.63 -2.77
N GLU A 456 6.39 -12.42 -2.33
CA GLU A 456 6.28 -13.87 -2.41
C GLU A 456 5.26 -14.44 -1.40
N VAL A 457 5.21 -13.91 -0.18
CA VAL A 457 4.16 -14.26 0.80
C VAL A 457 2.78 -13.90 0.27
N GLU A 458 2.63 -12.73 -0.35
CA GLU A 458 1.38 -12.25 -0.96
C GLU A 458 0.91 -13.17 -2.09
N ARG A 459 1.84 -13.57 -2.98
CA ARG A 459 1.57 -14.48 -4.10
C ARG A 459 1.16 -15.87 -3.61
N LEU A 460 1.91 -16.43 -2.67
CA LEU A 460 1.64 -17.77 -2.11
C LEU A 460 0.35 -17.80 -1.28
N PHE A 461 0.02 -16.72 -0.58
CA PHE A 461 -1.29 -16.55 0.06
C PHE A 461 -2.42 -16.45 -0.98
N SER A 462 -2.20 -15.68 -2.04
CA SER A 462 -3.18 -15.53 -3.13
C SER A 462 -3.44 -16.83 -3.88
N ALA A 463 -2.42 -17.68 -4.02
CA ALA A 463 -2.47 -19.03 -4.58
C ALA A 463 -3.07 -20.07 -3.62
N GLY A 464 -3.30 -19.72 -2.35
CA GLY A 464 -3.88 -20.62 -1.34
C GLY A 464 -2.89 -21.57 -0.67
N LYS A 465 -1.59 -21.43 -0.94
CA LYS A 465 -0.51 -22.23 -0.34
C LYS A 465 -0.24 -21.82 1.11
N ILE A 466 -0.26 -20.51 1.37
CA ILE A 466 -0.30 -19.98 2.73
C ILE A 466 -1.76 -19.91 3.18
N LYS A 467 -2.10 -20.65 4.22
CA LYS A 467 -3.46 -20.74 4.77
C LYS A 467 -3.78 -19.58 5.71
N TYR A 468 -2.80 -19.19 6.52
CA TYR A 468 -2.90 -18.13 7.52
C TYR A 468 -1.84 -17.06 7.31
N LEU A 469 -2.28 -15.80 7.20
CA LEU A 469 -1.40 -14.65 7.12
C LEU A 469 -1.65 -13.72 8.32
N VAL A 470 -0.65 -13.56 9.18
CA VAL A 470 -0.72 -12.69 10.35
C VAL A 470 -0.11 -11.33 10.01
N CYS A 471 -0.90 -10.26 10.01
CA CYS A 471 -0.46 -8.97 9.50
C CYS A 471 -0.73 -7.79 10.45
N THR A 472 0.04 -6.72 10.29
CA THR A 472 -0.17 -5.44 10.99
C THR A 472 -0.97 -4.44 10.13
N SER A 473 -1.08 -3.18 10.57
CA SER A 473 -1.67 -2.06 9.81
C SER A 473 -1.13 -1.88 8.39
N THR A 474 0.00 -2.50 8.06
CA THR A 474 0.57 -2.51 6.71
C THR A 474 -0.35 -3.13 5.66
N LEU A 475 -1.24 -4.03 6.05
CA LEU A 475 -2.28 -4.54 5.16
C LEU A 475 -3.37 -3.49 4.90
N VAL A 476 -3.62 -2.55 5.83
CA VAL A 476 -4.58 -1.45 5.63
C VAL A 476 -4.05 -0.48 4.58
N GLU A 477 -2.75 -0.17 4.61
CA GLU A 477 -2.17 1.00 3.93
C GLU A 477 -1.56 0.75 2.52
N GLY A 478 -1.58 -0.47 1.95
CA GLY A 478 -1.08 -0.59 0.57
C GLY A 478 -0.68 -1.96 0.04
N VAL A 479 -1.45 -3.02 0.30
CA VAL A 479 -1.28 -4.29 -0.43
C VAL A 479 -2.65 -4.79 -0.87
N ASN A 480 -2.86 -5.09 -2.15
CA ASN A 480 -4.14 -5.60 -2.65
C ASN A 480 -4.34 -7.10 -2.35
N LEU A 481 -4.35 -7.46 -1.07
CA LEU A 481 -4.64 -8.83 -0.63
C LEU A 481 -6.11 -9.01 -0.28
N ALA A 482 -6.82 -9.81 -1.07
CA ALA A 482 -8.18 -10.24 -0.77
C ALA A 482 -8.18 -11.60 -0.06
N CYS A 483 -9.07 -11.77 0.92
CA CYS A 483 -9.13 -12.96 1.79
C CYS A 483 -10.56 -13.44 2.01
N ARG A 484 -10.72 -14.64 2.57
CA ARG A 484 -12.03 -15.19 2.95
C ARG A 484 -12.43 -14.72 4.35
N ASN A 485 -11.51 -14.82 5.31
CA ASN A 485 -11.77 -14.50 6.71
C ASN A 485 -10.76 -13.47 7.22
N ILE A 486 -11.22 -12.47 7.97
CA ILE A 486 -10.39 -11.54 8.75
C ILE A 486 -10.72 -11.74 10.23
N PHE A 487 -9.70 -12.00 11.04
CA PHE A 487 -9.82 -12.10 12.50
C PHE A 487 -9.13 -10.92 13.16
N MET A 488 -9.80 -10.25 14.09
CA MET A 488 -9.20 -9.15 14.84
C MET A 488 -9.70 -9.06 16.28
N ARG A 489 -8.82 -8.55 17.14
CA ARG A 489 -9.10 -8.30 18.56
C ARG A 489 -8.36 -7.05 18.99
N ASN A 490 -9.07 -6.10 19.61
CA ASN A 490 -8.51 -4.83 20.06
C ASN A 490 -7.65 -4.14 18.98
N PRO A 491 -8.20 -3.85 17.78
CA PRO A 491 -7.42 -3.30 16.69
C PRO A 491 -6.99 -1.86 17.02
N LYS A 492 -5.70 -1.59 16.82
CA LYS A 492 -5.08 -0.28 17.02
C LYS A 492 -4.39 0.18 15.75
N ARG A 493 -4.37 1.50 15.55
CA ARG A 493 -3.47 2.15 14.61
C ARG A 493 -2.11 2.29 15.30
N GLY A 494 -1.18 1.40 14.95
CA GLY A 494 0.09 1.29 15.66
C GLY A 494 -0.07 0.85 17.12
N ASN A 495 0.62 1.55 18.04
CA ASN A 495 0.77 1.09 19.42
C ASN A 495 -0.16 1.74 20.45
N LYS A 496 -0.82 2.84 20.10
CA LYS A 496 -1.47 3.73 21.09
C LYS A 496 -2.95 3.94 20.81
N GLU A 497 -3.29 4.34 19.59
CA GLU A 497 -4.64 4.75 19.24
C GLU A 497 -5.47 3.56 18.78
N LEU A 498 -6.69 3.45 19.30
CA LEU A 498 -7.67 2.49 18.80
C LEU A 498 -7.96 2.80 17.33
N MET A 499 -8.17 1.75 16.54
CA MET A 499 -8.39 1.88 15.11
C MET A 499 -9.63 2.73 14.82
N PRO A 500 -9.52 3.81 14.01
CA PRO A 500 -10.66 4.55 13.49
C PRO A 500 -11.60 3.67 12.65
N THR A 501 -12.88 4.04 12.60
CA THR A 501 -13.90 3.32 11.83
C THR A 501 -13.57 3.22 10.34
N GLU A 502 -12.94 4.25 9.77
CA GLU A 502 -12.46 4.28 8.37
C GLU A 502 -11.40 3.20 8.09
N ASP A 503 -10.38 3.07 8.94
CA ASP A 503 -9.32 2.05 8.82
C ASP A 503 -9.91 0.65 8.97
N PHE A 504 -10.89 0.48 9.87
CA PHE A 504 -11.61 -0.78 10.04
C PHE A 504 -12.34 -1.18 8.76
N TRP A 505 -13.11 -0.28 8.14
CA TRP A 505 -13.86 -0.60 6.92
C TRP A 505 -12.96 -0.77 5.69
N ASN A 506 -11.81 -0.09 5.65
CA ASN A 506 -10.79 -0.34 4.64
C ASN A 506 -10.23 -1.78 4.77
N LEU A 507 -9.88 -2.20 6.00
CA LEU A 507 -9.45 -3.57 6.28
C LEU A 507 -10.54 -4.59 5.96
N ALA A 508 -11.75 -4.36 6.46
CA ALA A 508 -12.92 -5.22 6.23
C ALA A 508 -13.24 -5.35 4.74
N GLY A 509 -13.02 -4.28 3.94
CA GLY A 509 -13.12 -4.25 2.48
C GLY A 509 -12.30 -5.32 1.75
N ARG A 510 -11.30 -5.90 2.41
CA ARG A 510 -10.44 -6.98 1.88
C ARG A 510 -11.00 -8.37 2.11
N ALA A 511 -12.02 -8.50 2.95
CA ALA A 511 -12.78 -9.73 3.09
C ALA A 511 -13.74 -9.86 1.90
N GLY A 512 -13.64 -10.98 1.18
CA GLY A 512 -14.40 -11.25 -0.03
C GLY A 512 -13.55 -11.04 -1.27
N ARG A 513 -13.25 -12.13 -1.97
CA ARG A 513 -12.42 -12.11 -3.19
C ARG A 513 -13.33 -12.10 -4.42
N TRP A 514 -13.36 -11.00 -5.16
CA TRP A 514 -14.13 -10.93 -6.41
C TRP A 514 -13.65 -12.03 -7.37
N GLY A 515 -14.57 -12.88 -7.83
CA GLY A 515 -14.25 -14.04 -8.68
C GLY A 515 -13.63 -15.26 -7.96
N LYS A 516 -13.56 -15.29 -6.62
CA LYS A 516 -13.18 -16.51 -5.86
C LYS A 516 -14.15 -16.87 -4.73
N GLU A 517 -14.77 -15.88 -4.09
CA GLU A 517 -15.72 -16.10 -2.98
C GLU A 517 -17.00 -15.29 -3.19
N PHE A 518 -18.14 -15.82 -2.73
CA PHE A 518 -19.41 -15.09 -2.74
C PHE A 518 -19.52 -14.07 -1.60
N GLN A 519 -18.89 -14.39 -0.47
CA GLN A 519 -18.98 -13.61 0.76
C GLN A 519 -17.60 -13.56 1.43
N GLY A 520 -17.33 -12.48 2.15
CA GLY A 520 -16.17 -12.29 3.01
C GLY A 520 -16.57 -12.15 4.47
N ASN A 521 -15.81 -12.76 5.38
CA ASN A 521 -16.17 -12.81 6.79
C ASN A 521 -15.19 -11.99 7.64
N ILE A 522 -15.72 -11.15 8.53
CA ILE A 522 -14.98 -10.35 9.49
C ILE A 522 -15.37 -10.78 10.90
N PHE A 523 -14.41 -11.27 11.68
CA PHE A 523 -14.61 -11.74 13.05
C PHE A 523 -14.00 -10.75 14.05
N CYS A 524 -14.87 -10.06 14.78
CA CYS A 524 -14.52 -9.15 15.86
C CYS A 524 -14.60 -9.87 17.21
N LEU A 525 -13.46 -10.13 17.84
CA LEU A 525 -13.39 -10.81 19.13
C LEU A 525 -13.56 -9.83 20.29
N ASP A 526 -14.28 -10.27 21.33
CA ASP A 526 -14.62 -9.47 22.51
C ASP A 526 -15.16 -8.06 22.11
N PRO A 527 -16.19 -7.98 21.24
CA PRO A 527 -16.60 -6.76 20.53
C PRO A 527 -17.19 -5.66 21.42
N GLU A 528 -17.67 -5.99 22.62
CA GLU A 528 -18.28 -5.02 23.56
C GLU A 528 -17.38 -4.72 24.76
N LYS A 529 -16.11 -5.14 24.70
CA LYS A 529 -15.19 -4.92 25.81
C LYS A 529 -14.68 -3.47 25.82
N GLU A 530 -14.95 -2.76 26.91
CA GLU A 530 -14.51 -1.38 27.11
C GLU A 530 -13.00 -1.22 26.88
N ASN A 531 -12.62 -0.09 26.25
CA ASN A 531 -11.23 0.27 25.93
C ASN A 531 -10.49 -0.68 24.96
N GLU A 532 -11.16 -1.70 24.39
CA GLU A 532 -10.61 -2.51 23.30
C GLU A 532 -11.08 -2.04 21.92
N TRP A 533 -12.16 -1.23 21.85
CA TRP A 533 -12.70 -0.71 20.59
C TRP A 533 -12.99 0.78 20.70
N LEU A 534 -12.72 1.52 19.61
CA LEU A 534 -12.99 2.95 19.55
C LEU A 534 -14.50 3.20 19.70
N GLY A 535 -14.89 4.06 20.64
CA GLY A 535 -16.32 4.27 20.96
C GLY A 535 -16.95 3.17 21.82
N GLY A 536 -16.16 2.28 22.41
CA GLY A 536 -16.62 1.28 23.40
C GLY A 536 -17.12 -0.04 22.81
N SER A 537 -17.35 -0.13 21.50
CA SER A 537 -17.70 -1.40 20.84
C SER A 537 -17.17 -1.48 19.41
N ALA A 538 -17.07 -2.70 18.87
CA ALA A 538 -16.72 -2.91 17.48
C ALA A 538 -17.73 -2.22 16.53
N PRO A 539 -17.30 -1.73 15.36
CA PRO A 539 -18.23 -1.11 14.40
C PRO A 539 -19.40 -2.03 14.06
N ARG A 540 -20.62 -1.48 13.99
CA ARG A 540 -21.86 -2.24 13.71
C ARG A 540 -22.38 -2.07 12.29
N LEU A 541 -22.13 -0.91 11.68
CA LEU A 541 -22.59 -0.55 10.35
C LEU A 541 -21.47 0.09 9.55
N LYS A 542 -21.47 -0.19 8.24
CA LYS A 542 -20.59 0.47 7.29
C LYS A 542 -20.98 1.93 7.18
N GLN A 543 -20.00 2.81 7.33
CA GLN A 543 -20.19 4.25 7.21
C GLN A 543 -19.19 4.78 6.18
N LYS A 544 -19.68 5.61 5.27
CA LYS A 544 -18.83 6.41 4.40
C LYS A 544 -18.17 7.51 5.21
N PHE A 545 -16.95 7.89 4.87
CA PHE A 545 -16.18 8.93 5.56
C PHE A 545 -16.00 10.16 4.68
N ASP A 546 -15.76 11.29 5.32
CA ASP A 546 -15.52 12.57 4.66
C ASP A 546 -14.02 12.79 4.48
N ILE A 547 -13.60 13.10 3.26
CA ILE A 547 -12.22 13.54 2.98
C ILE A 547 -12.07 14.94 3.57
N ARG A 548 -11.25 15.06 4.62
CA ARG A 548 -10.77 16.34 5.16
C ARG A 548 -9.31 16.52 4.73
N ILE A 549 -8.99 17.61 4.06
CA ILE A 549 -7.62 17.88 3.59
C ILE A 549 -6.73 18.13 4.82
N ALA A 550 -5.54 17.52 4.88
CA ALA A 550 -4.68 17.54 6.07
C ALA A 550 -4.37 18.95 6.61
N THR A 551 -4.18 19.92 5.71
CA THR A 551 -3.87 21.31 6.08
C THR A 551 -5.04 21.98 6.82
N GLN A 552 -6.29 21.57 6.60
CA GLN A 552 -7.49 22.11 7.29
C GLN A 552 -7.52 21.82 8.79
N ARG A 553 -6.63 20.96 9.30
CA ARG A 553 -6.46 20.74 10.74
C ARG A 553 -5.91 21.96 11.46
N ILE A 554 -5.25 22.88 10.74
CA ILE A 554 -4.74 24.13 11.32
C ILE A 554 -5.86 24.93 11.99
N ALA A 555 -7.11 24.83 11.53
CA ALA A 555 -8.24 25.51 12.14
C ALA A 555 -8.55 25.01 13.56
N ASP A 556 -8.30 23.73 13.83
CA ASP A 556 -8.53 23.13 15.16
C ASP A 556 -7.30 23.31 16.07
N GLU A 557 -6.11 23.45 15.48
CA GLU A 557 -4.82 23.44 16.17
C GLU A 557 -4.07 24.80 16.08
N PHE A 558 -4.77 25.89 15.70
CA PHE A 558 -4.15 27.18 15.33
C PHE A 558 -3.24 27.75 16.42
N GLU A 559 -3.72 27.83 17.67
CA GLU A 559 -2.93 28.36 18.79
C GLU A 559 -1.67 27.53 19.06
N SER A 560 -1.78 26.20 18.98
CA SER A 560 -0.63 25.30 19.16
C SER A 560 0.38 25.44 18.03
N PHE A 561 -0.08 25.72 16.81
CA PHE A 561 0.79 26.00 15.68
C PHE A 561 1.46 27.39 15.78
N LEU A 562 0.77 28.41 16.30
CA LEU A 562 1.38 29.72 16.60
C LEU A 562 2.52 29.59 17.61
N LEU A 563 2.32 28.83 18.69
CA LEU A 563 3.36 28.57 19.67
C LEU A 563 4.57 27.84 19.06
N TYR A 564 4.32 26.95 18.10
CA TYR A 564 5.39 26.29 17.35
C TYR A 564 6.19 27.28 16.50
N LEU A 565 5.53 28.19 15.77
CA LEU A 565 6.20 29.21 14.97
C LEU A 565 6.97 30.22 15.83
N ALA A 566 6.40 30.64 16.97
CA ALA A 566 7.05 31.54 17.91
C ALA A 566 8.28 30.92 18.60
N ALA A 567 8.37 29.60 18.63
CA ALA A 567 9.54 28.85 19.09
C ALA A 567 10.52 28.52 17.95
N ASP A 568 10.43 29.21 16.80
CA ASP A 568 11.23 28.96 15.59
C ASP A 568 11.16 27.50 15.09
N GLY A 569 10.05 26.83 15.38
CA GLY A 569 9.84 25.41 15.10
C GLY A 569 10.70 24.45 15.94
N GLN A 570 11.41 24.95 16.95
CA GLN A 570 12.26 24.16 17.86
C GLN A 570 11.46 23.62 19.05
N VAL A 571 10.69 22.57 18.83
CA VAL A 571 9.91 21.89 19.89
C VAL A 571 10.49 20.50 20.17
N THR A 572 10.58 20.12 21.46
CA THR A 572 11.03 18.78 21.88
C THR A 572 9.88 18.05 22.60
N PRO A 573 9.38 16.92 22.08
CA PRO A 573 9.75 16.26 20.83
C PRO A 573 9.29 17.03 19.58
N PRO A 574 9.96 16.83 18.42
CA PRO A 574 9.60 17.53 17.18
C PRO A 574 8.19 17.18 16.72
N ASN A 575 7.38 18.20 16.43
CA ASN A 575 6.07 18.01 15.80
C ASN A 575 6.22 17.98 14.28
N ARG A 576 6.36 16.76 13.75
CA ARG A 576 6.53 16.53 12.32
C ARG A 576 5.38 17.06 11.46
N PHE A 577 4.14 17.06 11.96
CA PHE A 577 3.02 17.61 11.18
C PHE A 577 3.20 19.11 10.97
N TYR A 578 3.58 19.84 12.03
CA TYR A 578 3.86 21.27 11.95
C TYR A 578 5.06 21.60 11.08
N GLU A 579 6.11 20.76 11.04
CA GLU A 579 7.23 20.93 10.10
C GLU A 579 6.76 20.88 8.64
N TYR A 580 5.90 19.93 8.28
CA TYR A 580 5.32 19.83 6.93
C TYR A 580 4.40 21.01 6.63
N LEU A 581 3.54 21.39 7.57
CA LEU A 581 2.64 22.53 7.41
C LEU A 581 3.42 23.84 7.22
N PHE A 582 4.45 24.08 8.02
CA PHE A 582 5.26 25.30 7.94
C PHE A 582 6.04 25.39 6.63
N SER A 583 6.71 24.31 6.24
CA SER A 583 7.41 24.20 4.95
C SER A 583 6.46 24.44 3.77
N TYR A 584 5.25 23.86 3.82
CA TYR A 584 4.21 24.05 2.81
C TYR A 584 3.72 25.51 2.73
N LEU A 585 3.47 26.17 3.87
CA LEU A 585 3.01 27.57 3.91
C LEU A 585 4.04 28.52 3.30
N VAL A 586 5.33 28.33 3.62
CA VAL A 586 6.43 29.09 3.03
C VAL A 586 6.49 28.87 1.52
N PHE A 587 6.40 27.61 1.06
CA PHE A 587 6.36 27.28 -0.37
C PHE A 587 5.19 27.97 -1.08
N ARG A 588 3.99 27.86 -0.51
CA ARG A 588 2.76 28.41 -1.10
C ARG A 588 2.86 29.92 -1.21
N ARG A 589 3.29 30.59 -0.12
CA ARG A 589 3.43 32.06 -0.08
C ARG A 589 4.43 32.55 -1.11
N SER A 590 5.59 31.89 -1.21
CA SER A 590 6.64 32.30 -2.15
C SER A 590 6.26 32.04 -3.61
N LYS A 591 5.65 30.89 -3.92
CA LYS A 591 5.40 30.49 -5.31
C LYS A 591 4.11 31.08 -5.89
N PHE A 592 3.04 31.16 -5.10
CA PHE A 592 1.72 31.59 -5.57
C PHE A 592 1.29 32.95 -5.01
N GLY A 593 2.04 33.53 -4.06
CA GLY A 593 1.68 34.80 -3.43
C GLY A 593 0.51 34.70 -2.45
N ASP A 594 0.02 33.50 -2.14
CA ASP A 594 -1.09 33.26 -1.20
C ASP A 594 -0.75 32.13 -0.21
N LEU A 595 -1.61 31.91 0.79
CA LEU A 595 -1.54 30.75 1.70
C LEU A 595 -2.59 29.67 1.38
N GLY A 596 -3.15 29.67 0.16
CA GLY A 596 -4.14 28.70 -0.30
C GLY A 596 -5.57 29.10 0.03
N THR A 597 -6.23 29.83 -0.87
CA THR A 597 -7.54 30.46 -0.63
C THR A 597 -8.75 29.51 -0.64
N LYS A 598 -8.77 28.49 -1.50
CA LYS A 598 -9.96 27.61 -1.67
C LYS A 598 -10.07 26.46 -0.64
N SER A 599 -8.96 25.97 -0.05
CA SER A 599 -8.96 24.77 0.81
C SER A 599 -8.48 25.01 2.25
N LEU A 600 -7.39 25.78 2.44
CA LEU A 600 -6.76 26.02 3.74
C LEU A 600 -7.33 27.26 4.43
N LEU A 601 -7.22 28.42 3.79
CA LEU A 601 -7.66 29.69 4.37
C LEU A 601 -9.16 29.69 4.64
N GLY A 602 -9.97 29.03 3.81
CA GLY A 602 -11.42 28.87 4.05
C GLY A 602 -11.77 28.34 5.44
N SER A 603 -10.89 27.55 6.07
CA SER A 603 -11.10 26.98 7.41
C SER A 603 -10.73 27.91 8.57
N LEU A 604 -9.93 28.96 8.32
CA LEU A 604 -9.45 29.92 9.33
C LEU A 604 -10.33 31.17 9.41
N LYS A 605 -10.38 31.83 10.58
CA LYS A 605 -11.03 33.14 10.75
C LYS A 605 -10.22 34.25 10.05
N PRO A 606 -10.83 35.35 9.58
CA PRO A 606 -10.11 36.44 8.91
C PRO A 606 -8.90 36.99 9.69
N SER A 607 -9.02 37.15 11.01
CA SER A 607 -7.91 37.62 11.86
C SER A 607 -6.77 36.61 11.97
N GLU A 608 -7.08 35.31 11.99
CA GLU A 608 -6.10 34.23 12.05
C GLU A 608 -5.32 34.14 10.73
N ARG A 609 -6.00 34.38 9.60
CA ARG A 609 -5.37 34.42 8.27
C ARG A 609 -4.34 35.54 8.17
N THR A 610 -4.72 36.78 8.51
CA THR A 610 -3.80 37.92 8.45
C THR A 610 -2.59 37.72 9.35
N LEU A 611 -2.79 37.26 10.59
CA LEU A 611 -1.68 36.96 11.50
C LEU A 611 -0.72 35.91 10.93
N LEU A 612 -1.26 34.85 10.32
CA LEU A 612 -0.45 33.81 9.71
C LEU A 612 0.32 34.33 8.49
N GLU A 613 -0.31 35.13 7.64
CA GLU A 613 0.34 35.78 6.49
C GLU A 613 1.51 36.66 6.95
N ASP A 614 1.30 37.53 7.93
CA ASP A 614 2.33 38.44 8.44
C ASP A 614 3.56 37.68 8.99
N MET A 615 3.33 36.60 9.75
CA MET A 615 4.42 35.79 10.28
C MET A 615 5.20 35.06 9.18
N ILE A 616 4.49 34.46 8.21
CA ILE A 616 5.14 33.74 7.11
C ILE A 616 5.91 34.73 6.21
N ASP A 617 5.37 35.92 5.96
CA ASP A 617 6.07 36.99 5.23
C ASP A 617 7.33 37.44 5.96
N GLY A 618 7.27 37.56 7.29
CA GLY A 618 8.44 37.84 8.12
C GLY A 618 9.52 36.76 7.97
N VAL A 619 9.14 35.49 7.89
CA VAL A 619 10.08 34.37 7.67
C VAL A 619 10.67 34.42 6.27
N VAL A 620 9.84 34.57 5.23
CA VAL A 620 10.27 34.63 3.82
C VAL A 620 11.23 35.80 3.58
N SER A 621 10.96 36.96 4.16
CA SER A 621 11.76 38.18 3.95
C SER A 621 13.11 38.15 4.68
N ASN A 622 13.24 37.36 5.75
CA ASN A 622 14.46 37.31 6.58
C ASN A 622 15.37 36.10 6.29
N MET A 623 14.98 35.21 5.37
CA MET A 623 15.79 34.04 5.02
C MET A 623 17.06 34.43 4.26
N SER A 624 18.19 33.86 4.69
CA SER A 624 19.49 34.04 4.03
C SER A 624 19.71 33.01 2.91
N VAL A 625 19.08 31.84 3.02
CA VAL A 625 19.07 30.79 1.99
C VAL A 625 18.04 31.11 0.90
N PRO A 626 18.34 30.85 -0.39
CA PRO A 626 17.36 30.93 -1.47
C PRO A 626 16.13 30.07 -1.21
N ILE A 627 14.95 30.65 -1.45
CA ILE A 627 13.66 30.00 -1.17
C ILE A 627 13.47 28.69 -1.94
N ASP A 628 14.11 28.55 -3.10
CA ASP A 628 14.09 27.33 -3.90
C ASP A 628 14.67 26.11 -3.16
N ILE A 629 15.61 26.31 -2.23
CA ILE A 629 16.12 25.21 -1.39
C ILE A 629 15.04 24.73 -0.43
N VAL A 630 14.23 25.64 0.12
CA VAL A 630 13.08 25.26 0.96
C VAL A 630 12.05 24.51 0.14
N HIS A 631 11.79 24.95 -1.09
CA HIS A 631 10.86 24.29 -2.00
C HIS A 631 11.27 22.84 -2.32
N ARG A 632 12.57 22.59 -2.52
CA ARG A 632 13.13 21.25 -2.80
C ARG A 632 13.10 20.31 -1.60
N ASN A 633 12.96 20.84 -0.39
CA ASN A 633 13.10 20.09 0.86
C ASN A 633 11.82 20.12 1.72
N PRO A 634 10.70 19.55 1.24
CA PRO A 634 9.42 19.61 1.94
C PRO A 634 9.45 18.87 3.27
N GLY A 635 8.81 19.48 4.27
CA GLY A 635 8.70 18.91 5.61
C GLY A 635 9.96 18.98 6.44
N ILE A 636 10.89 19.87 6.09
CA ILE A 636 11.98 20.32 6.96
C ILE A 636 11.69 21.76 7.36
N ASN A 637 11.94 22.08 8.64
CA ASN A 637 11.73 23.42 9.18
C ASN A 637 12.57 24.46 8.40
N PRO A 638 11.96 25.44 7.70
CA PRO A 638 12.67 26.46 6.94
C PRO A 638 13.70 27.25 7.76
N ILE A 639 13.41 27.56 9.03
CA ILE A 639 14.35 28.26 9.90
C ILE A 639 15.58 27.39 10.20
N GLY A 640 15.38 26.08 10.38
CA GLY A 640 16.46 25.13 10.57
C GLY A 640 17.38 24.98 9.35
N ILE A 641 16.83 25.11 8.14
CA ILE A 641 17.61 25.16 6.88
C ILE A 641 18.51 26.40 6.88
N ASP A 642 17.95 27.54 7.24
CA ASP A 642 18.66 28.82 7.30
C ASP A 642 19.75 28.84 8.39
N ASP A 643 19.47 28.25 9.56
CA ASP A 643 20.45 28.09 10.65
C ASP A 643 21.62 27.16 10.25
N LEU A 644 21.36 26.11 9.48
CA LEU A 644 22.41 25.24 8.95
C LEU A 644 23.33 26.02 8.00
N TYR A 645 22.75 26.85 7.13
CA TYR A 645 23.52 27.72 6.24
C TYR A 645 24.37 28.73 7.01
N ARG A 646 23.78 29.42 8.00
CA ARG A 646 24.54 30.32 8.91
C ARG A 646 25.68 29.59 9.61
N TYR A 647 25.46 28.33 10.03
CA TYR A 647 26.53 27.52 10.58
C TYR A 647 27.68 27.29 9.59
N PHE A 648 27.39 26.97 8.32
CA PHE A 648 28.45 26.81 7.31
C PHE A 648 29.21 28.12 7.07
N GLN A 649 28.56 29.27 7.14
CA GLN A 649 29.23 30.58 7.03
C GLN A 649 30.28 30.82 8.13
N THR A 650 30.19 30.15 9.27
CA THR A 650 31.22 30.23 10.34
C THR A 650 32.50 29.43 10.05
N LYS A 651 32.56 28.68 8.95
CA LYS A 651 33.67 27.77 8.63
C LYS A 651 34.74 28.40 7.76
N ASN A 652 36.00 28.06 8.06
CA ASN A 652 37.18 28.54 7.34
C ASN A 652 37.47 27.70 6.08
N PRO A 653 38.16 28.27 5.07
CA PRO A 653 38.47 27.59 3.81
C PRO A 653 39.13 26.22 3.93
N ASP A 654 40.00 26.03 4.93
CA ASP A 654 40.70 24.76 5.13
C ASP A 654 39.79 23.62 5.61
N SER A 655 38.55 23.93 6.03
CA SER A 655 37.61 22.97 6.62
C SER A 655 36.43 22.60 5.73
N TYR A 656 36.39 23.09 4.48
CA TYR A 656 35.25 22.84 3.59
C TYR A 656 35.14 21.35 3.18
N ALA A 657 36.27 20.67 3.01
CA ALA A 657 36.30 19.24 2.70
C ALA A 657 35.66 18.38 3.81
N ASP A 658 35.82 18.77 5.09
CA ASP A 658 35.24 18.07 6.25
C ASP A 658 33.71 18.17 6.33
N LEU A 659 33.12 19.07 5.55
CA LEU A 659 31.67 19.22 5.44
C LEU A 659 31.06 18.29 4.39
N VAL A 660 31.85 17.90 3.39
CA VAL A 660 31.41 17.04 2.29
C VAL A 660 31.28 15.60 2.79
N PRO A 661 30.14 14.92 2.49
CA PRO A 661 30.00 13.51 2.78
C PRO A 661 31.09 12.69 2.08
N THR A 662 31.83 11.87 2.82
CA THR A 662 32.85 10.99 2.25
C THR A 662 32.20 9.87 1.41
N ASP A 663 32.83 9.51 0.29
CA ASP A 663 32.39 8.40 -0.57
C ASP A 663 32.24 7.11 0.27
N PRO A 664 31.07 6.47 0.28
CA PRO A 664 30.86 5.26 1.06
C PRO A 664 31.75 4.09 0.63
N LEU A 665 32.23 4.05 -0.61
CA LEU A 665 33.15 3.02 -1.12
C LEU A 665 34.61 3.29 -0.75
N SER A 666 34.92 4.43 -0.12
CA SER A 666 36.27 4.73 0.36
C SER A 666 36.70 3.74 1.44
N ASP A 667 37.90 3.16 1.27
CA ASP A 667 38.60 2.32 2.26
C ASP A 667 39.49 3.16 3.21
N ALA A 668 39.38 4.49 3.17
CA ALA A 668 40.19 5.36 4.02
C ALA A 668 39.92 5.13 5.52
N LEU A 669 40.99 5.13 6.31
CA LEU A 669 40.95 5.02 7.77
C LEU A 669 41.43 6.31 8.41
N VAL A 670 40.75 6.73 9.48
CA VAL A 670 41.12 7.90 10.30
C VAL A 670 41.41 7.46 11.73
N ILE A 671 42.35 8.13 12.39
CA ILE A 671 42.69 7.86 13.79
C ILE A 671 41.73 8.69 14.66
N GLY A 672 40.95 8.01 15.50
CA GLY A 672 40.03 8.64 16.43
C GLY A 672 40.73 9.19 17.67
N GLU A 673 40.02 9.97 18.48
CA GLU A 673 40.51 10.49 19.77
C GLU A 673 40.91 9.37 20.76
N ASP A 674 40.36 8.16 20.56
CA ASP A 674 40.69 6.95 21.32
C ASP A 674 41.97 6.24 20.82
N GLY A 675 42.67 6.82 19.84
CA GLY A 675 43.88 6.27 19.24
C GLY A 675 43.64 5.08 18.31
N LYS A 676 42.38 4.71 18.03
CA LYS A 676 42.05 3.58 17.15
C LYS A 676 41.78 4.03 15.72
N GLN A 677 41.98 3.11 14.78
CA GLN A 677 41.57 3.31 13.40
C GLN A 677 40.06 3.12 13.26
N HIS A 678 39.43 4.10 12.66
CA HIS A 678 38.01 4.10 12.32
C HIS A 678 37.84 4.31 10.82
N ASP A 679 36.73 3.79 10.30
CA ASP A 679 36.31 4.02 8.91
C ASP A 679 36.01 5.51 8.68
N ALA A 680 36.65 6.13 7.69
CA ALA A 680 36.53 7.55 7.42
C ALA A 680 35.09 7.97 7.07
N ALA A 681 34.38 7.16 6.28
CA ALA A 681 33.01 7.44 5.88
C ALA A 681 32.05 7.40 7.08
N ILE A 682 32.25 6.44 7.99
CA ILE A 682 31.47 6.37 9.24
C ILE A 682 31.73 7.61 10.11
N GLN A 683 32.99 8.00 10.31
CA GLN A 683 33.33 9.15 11.16
C GLN A 683 32.80 10.48 10.60
N ASN A 684 32.94 10.69 9.29
CA ASN A 684 32.39 11.85 8.61
C ASN A 684 30.86 11.91 8.74
N LEU A 685 30.16 10.79 8.55
CA LEU A 685 28.70 10.73 8.72
C LEU A 685 28.25 10.96 10.18
N ILE A 686 29.02 10.57 11.19
CA ILE A 686 28.70 10.89 12.59
C ILE A 686 28.67 12.41 12.81
N ALA A 687 29.64 13.12 12.25
CA ALA A 687 29.68 14.59 12.31
C ALA A 687 28.49 15.21 11.57
N ILE A 688 28.16 14.71 10.38
CA ILE A 688 27.02 15.18 9.58
C ILE A 688 25.69 14.89 10.30
N PHE A 689 25.50 13.70 10.87
CA PHE A 689 24.31 13.30 11.63
C PHE A 689 24.11 14.18 12.86
N THR A 690 25.21 14.54 13.52
CA THR A 690 25.20 15.46 14.66
C THR A 690 24.73 16.85 14.25
N ARG A 691 25.18 17.37 13.11
CA ARG A 691 24.75 18.66 12.54
C ARG A 691 23.27 18.62 12.13
N MET A 692 22.85 17.61 11.38
CA MET A 692 21.45 17.45 10.96
C MET A 692 20.50 17.31 12.16
N SER A 693 20.91 16.58 13.21
CA SER A 693 20.11 16.46 14.43
C SER A 693 20.04 17.78 15.21
N LYS A 694 21.04 18.66 15.09
CA LYS A 694 21.08 19.96 15.76
C LYS A 694 20.25 21.01 15.03
N TYR A 695 20.35 21.10 13.71
CA TYR A 695 19.79 22.21 12.94
C TYR A 695 18.50 21.84 12.19
N LEU A 696 18.41 20.61 11.65
CA LEU A 696 17.27 20.21 10.81
C LEU A 696 16.21 19.40 11.57
N GLY A 697 16.43 19.10 12.85
CA GLY A 697 15.50 18.30 13.66
C GLY A 697 15.51 16.80 13.35
N ALA A 698 16.60 16.27 12.78
CA ALA A 698 16.76 14.82 12.56
C ALA A 698 16.87 14.05 13.89
N THR A 699 16.34 12.83 13.95
CA THR A 699 16.41 11.91 15.10
C THR A 699 17.57 10.92 15.03
N LEU A 700 18.53 11.17 14.13
CA LEU A 700 19.74 10.37 13.91
C LEU A 700 20.69 10.35 15.12
N GLY A 701 20.60 11.35 16.00
CA GLY A 701 21.25 11.38 17.30
C GLY A 701 22.66 11.96 17.31
N ARG A 702 23.35 11.78 18.44
CA ARG A 702 24.76 12.18 18.69
C ARG A 702 25.50 11.03 19.39
N GLY A 703 26.83 11.03 19.36
CA GLY A 703 27.67 10.02 20.02
C GLY A 703 27.33 8.60 19.57
N ASP A 704 27.17 7.67 20.52
CA ASP A 704 26.86 6.25 20.27
C ASP A 704 25.64 6.03 19.35
N LYS A 705 24.60 6.84 19.48
CA LYS A 705 23.40 6.74 18.63
C LYS A 705 23.72 7.10 17.17
N ALA A 706 24.49 8.16 16.97
CA ALA A 706 24.96 8.57 15.65
C ALA A 706 25.91 7.53 15.04
N TYR A 707 26.81 6.94 15.85
CA TYR A 707 27.72 5.88 15.41
C TYR A 707 26.95 4.65 14.90
N GLY A 708 25.97 4.16 15.67
CA GLY A 708 25.17 3.00 15.26
C GLY A 708 24.40 3.25 13.96
N ASN A 709 23.81 4.44 13.82
CA ASN A 709 23.07 4.82 12.62
C ASN A 709 24.00 5.04 11.40
N ALA A 710 25.13 5.73 11.58
CA ALA A 710 26.11 5.95 10.52
C ALA A 710 26.72 4.63 10.04
N SER A 711 27.05 3.72 10.96
CA SER A 711 27.56 2.39 10.59
C SER A 711 26.54 1.60 9.77
N LEU A 712 25.27 1.59 10.18
CA LEU A 712 24.19 0.96 9.41
C LEU A 712 24.08 1.55 8.00
N VAL A 713 24.10 2.89 7.90
CA VAL A 713 23.95 3.63 6.66
C VAL A 713 25.12 3.40 5.69
N VAL A 714 26.37 3.39 6.17
CA VAL A 714 27.55 3.09 5.33
C VAL A 714 27.51 1.65 4.83
N LEU A 715 27.21 0.68 5.71
CA LEU A 715 27.11 -0.73 5.30
C LEU A 715 25.98 -0.94 4.29
N TRP A 716 24.88 -0.23 4.47
CA TRP A 716 23.77 -0.23 3.53
C TRP A 716 24.20 0.29 2.15
N MET A 717 24.83 1.47 2.07
CA MET A 717 25.31 2.04 0.79
C MET A 717 26.40 1.19 0.13
N ARG A 718 27.29 0.57 0.91
CA ARG A 718 28.31 -0.38 0.40
C ARG A 718 27.72 -1.69 -0.17
N GLY A 719 26.41 -1.88 -0.16
CA GLY A 719 25.79 -3.08 -0.70
C GLY A 719 25.90 -4.31 0.18
N TYR A 720 26.17 -4.18 1.48
CA TYR A 720 26.31 -5.36 2.36
C TYR A 720 25.01 -6.17 2.39
N PRO A 721 25.06 -7.51 2.25
CA PRO A 721 23.88 -8.36 2.42
C PRO A 721 23.21 -8.16 3.78
N LEU A 722 21.88 -8.21 3.79
CA LEU A 722 21.10 -7.98 5.02
C LEU A 722 21.48 -8.97 6.13
N HIS A 723 21.72 -10.23 5.81
CA HIS A 723 22.18 -11.22 6.79
C HIS A 723 23.48 -10.81 7.49
N ARG A 724 24.43 -10.18 6.80
CA ARG A 724 25.68 -9.70 7.42
C ARG A 724 25.45 -8.52 8.34
N ILE A 725 24.54 -7.61 7.96
CA ILE A 725 24.16 -6.47 8.82
C ILE A 725 23.51 -7.01 10.10
N ILE A 726 22.60 -7.98 9.98
CA ILE A 726 21.94 -8.65 11.10
C ILE A 726 22.96 -9.39 11.99
N ASP A 727 23.88 -10.16 11.42
CA ASP A 727 24.91 -10.89 12.18
C ASP A 727 25.78 -9.94 13.02
N ARG A 728 26.12 -8.76 12.48
CA ARG A 728 26.83 -7.72 13.22
C ARG A 728 26.00 -7.18 14.38
N GLN A 729 24.72 -6.90 14.16
CA GLN A 729 23.81 -6.43 15.21
C GLN A 729 23.60 -7.48 16.31
N ILE A 730 23.45 -8.76 15.94
CA ILE A 730 23.37 -9.87 16.89
C ILE A 730 24.65 -9.97 17.71
N SER A 731 25.82 -9.92 17.04
CA SER A 731 27.13 -9.98 17.72
C SER A 731 27.35 -8.81 18.68
N TYR A 732 26.85 -7.63 18.32
CA TYR A 732 26.90 -6.43 19.16
C TYR A 732 26.00 -6.58 20.39
N TRP A 733 24.73 -6.98 20.22
CA TRP A 733 23.79 -7.13 21.33
C TRP A 733 24.16 -8.28 22.25
N ARG A 734 24.70 -9.39 21.73
CA ARG A 734 25.20 -10.50 22.58
C ARG A 734 26.23 -10.07 23.62
N LYS A 735 27.01 -9.03 23.35
CA LYS A 735 28.00 -8.49 24.31
C LYS A 735 27.39 -7.51 25.32
N ARG A 736 26.27 -6.86 25.00
CA ARG A 736 25.65 -5.80 25.83
C ARG A 736 24.41 -6.27 26.60
N ASP A 737 23.59 -7.12 25.99
CA ASP A 737 22.36 -7.68 26.53
C ASP A 737 22.15 -9.11 25.99
N PRO A 738 22.71 -10.14 26.66
CA PRO A 738 22.60 -11.53 26.24
C PRO A 738 21.17 -12.10 26.21
N GLU A 739 20.23 -11.50 26.95
CA GLU A 739 18.82 -11.94 27.03
C GLU A 739 18.00 -11.49 25.82
N LYS A 740 18.53 -10.55 25.02
CA LYS A 740 17.83 -10.03 23.84
C LYS A 740 17.74 -11.09 22.74
N LYS A 741 16.53 -11.54 22.47
CA LYS A 741 16.26 -12.61 21.49
C LYS A 741 16.56 -12.19 20.05
N ASP A 742 17.17 -13.08 19.27
CA ASP A 742 17.48 -12.88 17.85
C ASP A 742 16.31 -12.32 17.01
N PRO A 743 15.04 -12.80 17.11
CA PRO A 743 13.94 -12.24 16.32
C PRO A 743 13.67 -10.76 16.61
N ALA A 744 13.89 -10.31 17.86
CA ALA A 744 13.77 -8.90 18.20
C ALA A 744 14.87 -8.07 17.54
N ILE A 745 16.12 -8.55 17.55
CA ILE A 745 17.25 -7.89 16.92
C ILE A 745 17.06 -7.81 15.40
N ILE A 746 16.59 -8.90 14.77
CA ILE A 746 16.29 -8.92 13.33
C ILE A 746 15.24 -7.87 12.99
N ARG A 747 14.12 -7.85 13.71
CA ARG A 747 13.04 -6.88 13.48
C ARG A 747 13.51 -5.44 13.67
N GLU A 748 14.27 -5.15 14.73
CA GLU A 748 14.84 -3.81 14.97
C GLU A 748 15.81 -3.41 13.85
N THR A 749 16.65 -4.33 13.37
CA THR A 749 17.58 -4.08 12.26
C THR A 749 16.82 -3.73 10.99
N LEU A 750 15.80 -4.52 10.64
CA LEU A 750 14.90 -4.25 9.52
C LEU A 750 14.21 -2.89 9.66
N GLU A 751 13.72 -2.56 10.86
CA GLU A 751 13.08 -1.26 11.14
C GLU A 751 14.06 -0.10 10.98
N HIS A 752 15.31 -0.24 11.45
CA HIS A 752 16.32 0.79 11.29
C HIS A 752 16.73 0.97 9.82
N VAL A 753 16.82 -0.10 9.02
CA VAL A 753 17.09 0.04 7.58
C VAL A 753 15.99 0.90 6.91
N GLU A 754 14.72 0.63 7.17
CA GLU A 754 13.63 1.42 6.61
C GLU A 754 13.59 2.86 7.14
N LYS A 755 13.60 3.04 8.46
CA LYS A 755 13.38 4.36 9.08
C LYS A 755 14.61 5.25 8.99
N ILE A 756 15.81 4.70 9.20
CA ILE A 756 17.05 5.47 9.25
C ILE A 756 17.66 5.56 7.87
N ALA A 757 17.99 4.42 7.24
CA ALA A 757 18.74 4.43 5.98
C ALA A 757 17.89 4.83 4.76
N ARG A 758 16.62 4.40 4.70
CA ARG A 758 15.75 4.62 3.53
C ARG A 758 14.77 5.79 3.65
N PHE A 759 14.60 6.38 4.84
CA PHE A 759 13.64 7.48 5.05
C PHE A 759 14.29 8.72 5.67
N GLU A 760 14.80 8.62 6.90
CA GLU A 760 15.31 9.78 7.63
C GLU A 760 16.61 10.32 7.03
N THR A 761 17.58 9.45 6.75
CA THR A 761 18.87 9.89 6.18
C THR A 761 18.70 10.51 4.80
N PRO A 762 17.97 9.93 3.82
CA PRO A 762 17.76 10.56 2.53
C PRO A 762 17.13 11.95 2.64
N LYS A 763 16.10 12.10 3.49
CA LYS A 763 15.42 13.37 3.70
C LYS A 763 16.36 14.47 4.20
N TYR A 764 17.08 14.21 5.29
CA TYR A 764 17.92 15.24 5.92
C TYR A 764 19.26 15.42 5.22
N LEU A 765 19.84 14.35 4.66
CA LEU A 765 21.11 14.43 3.93
C LEU A 765 20.92 15.18 2.61
N HIS A 766 19.79 15.00 1.92
CA HIS A 766 19.48 15.77 0.71
C HIS A 766 19.44 17.27 1.02
N CYS A 767 18.72 17.68 2.08
CA CYS A 767 18.69 19.07 2.52
C CYS A 767 20.06 19.61 2.94
N TYR A 768 20.83 18.80 3.69
CA TYR A 768 22.19 19.15 4.07
C TYR A 768 23.06 19.41 2.84
N ILE A 769 22.96 18.55 1.82
CA ILE A 769 23.71 18.67 0.57
C ILE A 769 23.26 19.89 -0.23
N ASP A 770 21.97 20.16 -0.37
CA ASP A 770 21.46 21.34 -1.10
C ASP A 770 21.98 22.65 -0.50
N VAL A 771 21.93 22.78 0.84
CA VAL A 771 22.45 23.94 1.56
C VAL A 771 23.97 24.03 1.41
N LEU A 772 24.67 22.90 1.48
CA LEU A 772 26.12 22.83 1.32
C LEU A 772 26.56 23.22 -0.09
N ILE A 773 25.90 22.73 -1.14
CA ILE A 773 26.18 23.07 -2.54
C ILE A 773 26.04 24.57 -2.75
N PHE A 774 24.96 25.17 -2.25
CA PHE A 774 24.76 26.61 -2.34
C PHE A 774 25.88 27.38 -1.64
N PHE A 775 26.22 27.01 -0.41
CA PHE A 775 27.33 27.61 0.34
C PHE A 775 28.68 27.48 -0.38
N LEU A 776 29.02 26.30 -0.89
CA LEU A 776 30.28 26.05 -1.60
C LEU A 776 30.37 26.88 -2.89
N LYS A 777 29.27 27.00 -3.65
CA LYS A 777 29.21 27.84 -4.85
C LYS A 777 29.45 29.31 -4.52
N GLU A 778 28.86 29.82 -3.44
CA GLU A 778 29.09 31.20 -2.94
C GLU A 778 30.56 31.43 -2.56
N LYS A 779 31.21 30.44 -1.93
CA LYS A 779 32.64 30.48 -1.57
C LYS A 779 33.58 30.14 -2.73
N ARG A 780 33.08 30.09 -3.98
CA ARG A 780 33.83 29.77 -5.21
C ARG A 780 34.51 28.39 -5.20
N GLN A 781 33.94 27.44 -4.48
CA GLN A 781 34.37 26.04 -4.41
C GLN A 781 33.51 25.16 -5.32
N ALA A 782 33.33 25.58 -6.57
CA ALA A 782 32.47 24.87 -7.54
C ALA A 782 32.93 23.43 -7.77
N THR A 783 34.24 23.18 -7.85
CA THR A 783 34.79 21.83 -8.04
C THR A 783 34.43 20.88 -6.89
N LEU A 784 34.43 21.37 -5.64
CA LEU A 784 33.98 20.57 -4.50
C LEU A 784 32.47 20.33 -4.54
N ALA A 785 31.69 21.33 -4.95
CA ALA A 785 30.24 21.21 -5.06
C ALA A 785 29.80 20.24 -6.16
N ASP A 786 30.42 20.31 -7.33
CA ASP A 786 30.11 19.45 -8.49
C ASP A 786 30.63 18.02 -8.30
N GLY A 787 31.58 17.80 -7.37
CA GLY A 787 32.08 16.49 -6.99
C GLY A 787 31.23 15.74 -5.96
N ILE A 788 30.17 16.34 -5.42
CA ILE A 788 29.28 15.68 -4.45
C ILE A 788 28.43 14.63 -5.17
N GLN A 789 28.54 13.38 -4.75
CA GLN A 789 27.77 12.26 -5.30
C GLN A 789 26.27 12.34 -4.93
N ASP A 790 25.43 11.70 -5.72
CA ASP A 790 23.98 11.57 -5.46
C ASP A 790 23.68 10.52 -4.38
N PHE A 791 24.01 10.83 -3.12
CA PHE A 791 23.79 9.93 -1.96
C PHE A 791 22.34 9.45 -1.81
N TRP A 792 21.37 10.23 -2.31
CA TRP A 792 19.96 9.84 -2.29
C TRP A 792 19.73 8.49 -3.01
N LEU A 793 20.32 8.31 -4.20
CA LEU A 793 20.23 7.04 -4.94
C LEU A 793 20.84 5.89 -4.15
N PHE A 794 22.03 6.10 -3.58
CA PHE A 794 22.73 5.06 -2.82
C PHE A 794 21.95 4.59 -1.60
N LEU A 795 21.33 5.52 -0.88
CA LEU A 795 20.50 5.21 0.27
C LEU A 795 19.18 4.54 -0.14
N GLU A 796 18.58 4.98 -1.24
CA GLU A 796 17.30 4.47 -1.73
C GLU A 796 17.40 3.00 -2.16
N PHE A 797 18.50 2.64 -2.83
CA PHE A 797 18.76 1.32 -3.38
C PHE A 797 19.67 0.45 -2.50
N GLY A 798 20.41 1.06 -1.58
CA GLY A 798 21.35 0.35 -0.70
C GLY A 798 22.51 -0.29 -1.45
N VAL A 799 22.98 0.40 -2.49
CA VAL A 799 24.12 0.07 -3.36
C VAL A 799 24.70 1.34 -3.94
N SER A 800 26.02 1.41 -4.09
CA SER A 800 26.72 2.57 -4.67
C SER A 800 27.39 2.29 -6.01
N LYS A 801 27.42 1.03 -6.47
CA LYS A 801 28.02 0.65 -7.75
C LYS A 801 27.04 0.83 -8.90
N ARG A 802 27.49 1.36 -10.03
CA ARG A 802 26.63 1.61 -11.20
C ARG A 802 26.04 0.31 -11.76
N THR A 803 26.83 -0.76 -11.88
CA THR A 803 26.31 -2.10 -12.28
C THR A 803 25.13 -2.55 -11.42
N GLN A 804 25.21 -2.35 -10.10
CA GLN A 804 24.14 -2.75 -9.19
C GLN A 804 22.89 -1.88 -9.39
N LEU A 805 23.06 -0.57 -9.58
CA LEU A 805 21.96 0.34 -9.90
C LEU A 805 21.29 -0.02 -11.23
N SER A 806 22.07 -0.35 -12.28
CA SER A 806 21.57 -0.81 -13.57
C SER A 806 20.71 -2.08 -13.43
N LEU A 807 21.20 -3.09 -12.70
CA LEU A 807 20.43 -4.32 -12.43
C LEU A 807 19.12 -4.06 -11.66
N MET A 808 19.12 -3.12 -10.72
CA MET A 808 17.91 -2.74 -9.98
C MET A 808 16.93 -1.95 -10.86
N SER A 809 17.43 -1.11 -11.77
CA SER A 809 16.59 -0.37 -12.72
C SER A 809 15.86 -1.29 -13.71
N LEU A 810 16.50 -2.41 -14.07
CA LEU A 810 15.91 -3.49 -14.87
C LEU A 810 14.78 -4.22 -14.12
N GLY A 811 14.64 -4.00 -12.82
CA GLY A 811 13.57 -4.55 -11.99
C GLY A 811 13.98 -5.73 -11.09
N LEU A 812 15.28 -6.02 -10.94
CA LEU A 812 15.74 -6.98 -9.94
C LEU A 812 15.65 -6.40 -8.53
N SER A 813 15.22 -7.22 -7.58
CA SER A 813 15.27 -6.86 -6.17
C SER A 813 16.71 -6.66 -5.68
N ARG A 814 16.88 -5.78 -4.69
CA ARG A 814 18.18 -5.50 -4.06
C ARG A 814 18.92 -6.77 -3.64
N SER A 815 18.19 -7.74 -3.10
CA SER A 815 18.78 -8.97 -2.59
C SER A 815 19.32 -9.86 -3.72
N SER A 816 18.59 -9.96 -4.83
CA SER A 816 19.07 -10.65 -6.03
C SER A 816 20.26 -9.93 -6.65
N VAL A 817 20.23 -8.60 -6.72
CA VAL A 817 21.37 -7.81 -7.19
C VAL A 817 22.59 -8.03 -6.31
N THR A 818 22.47 -7.98 -4.98
CA THR A 818 23.60 -8.27 -4.08
C THR A 818 24.13 -9.69 -4.29
N ALA A 819 23.25 -10.69 -4.49
CA ALA A 819 23.67 -12.08 -4.69
C ALA A 819 24.37 -12.30 -6.06
N ILE A 820 23.88 -11.66 -7.13
CA ILE A 820 24.41 -11.85 -8.48
C ILE A 820 25.66 -11.01 -8.71
N SER A 821 25.69 -9.77 -8.19
CA SER A 821 26.83 -8.87 -8.40
C SER A 821 28.13 -9.35 -7.78
N GLU A 822 28.10 -10.31 -6.83
CA GLU A 822 29.31 -11.01 -6.35
C GLU A 822 30.05 -11.76 -7.48
N PHE A 823 29.34 -12.12 -8.57
CA PHE A 823 29.88 -12.83 -9.73
C PHE A 823 30.19 -11.92 -10.92
N ILE A 824 29.82 -10.63 -10.84
CA ILE A 824 30.07 -9.65 -11.90
C ILE A 824 31.33 -8.86 -11.57
N ILE A 825 32.33 -8.91 -12.46
CA ILE A 825 33.61 -8.23 -12.27
C ILE A 825 33.51 -6.72 -12.55
N GLY A 826 32.64 -6.30 -13.47
CA GLY A 826 32.48 -4.90 -13.85
C GLY A 826 31.59 -4.11 -12.88
N ASP A 827 32.07 -2.95 -12.40
CA ASP A 827 31.34 -2.06 -11.49
C ASP A 827 30.56 -0.94 -12.22
N GLU A 828 30.80 -0.78 -13.53
CA GLU A 828 30.28 0.31 -14.38
C GLU A 828 29.40 -0.17 -15.56
N LEU A 829 28.78 -1.35 -15.46
CA LEU A 829 27.89 -1.87 -16.50
C LEU A 829 26.59 -1.07 -16.57
N ASP A 830 26.15 -0.74 -17.78
CA ASP A 830 24.83 -0.20 -18.06
C ASP A 830 23.75 -1.30 -18.12
N GLU A 831 22.50 -0.92 -18.35
CA GLU A 831 21.35 -1.85 -18.39
C GLU A 831 21.49 -2.91 -19.48
N THR A 832 21.92 -2.52 -20.68
CA THR A 832 22.09 -3.43 -21.82
C THR A 832 23.21 -4.43 -21.56
N ALA A 833 24.36 -3.97 -21.08
CA ALA A 833 25.49 -4.82 -20.74
C ALA A 833 25.13 -5.79 -19.59
N CYS A 834 24.33 -5.34 -18.62
CA CYS A 834 23.79 -6.20 -17.56
C CYS A 834 22.90 -7.32 -18.14
N LEU A 835 21.98 -7.00 -19.05
CA LEU A 835 21.10 -7.99 -19.69
C LEU A 835 21.89 -9.01 -20.50
N ASP A 836 22.88 -8.56 -21.27
CA ASP A 836 23.72 -9.44 -22.07
C ASP A 836 24.58 -10.37 -21.20
N TRP A 837 25.09 -9.85 -20.08
CA TRP A 837 25.80 -10.67 -19.09
C TRP A 837 24.90 -11.76 -18.49
N LEU A 838 23.67 -11.40 -18.08
CA LEU A 838 22.70 -12.35 -17.53
C LEU A 838 22.26 -13.40 -18.54
N ALA A 839 22.15 -13.04 -19.82
CA ALA A 839 21.75 -13.96 -20.88
C ALA A 839 22.86 -14.96 -21.25
N THR A 840 24.14 -14.56 -21.10
CA THR A 840 25.30 -15.35 -21.55
C THR A 840 25.83 -16.30 -20.47
N ASN A 841 25.70 -15.94 -19.19
CA ASN A 841 26.30 -16.72 -18.09
C ASN A 841 25.33 -17.74 -17.48
N ARG A 842 25.88 -18.86 -16.98
CA ARG A 842 25.14 -19.93 -16.27
C ARG A 842 24.98 -19.63 -14.78
N TRP A 843 24.19 -18.61 -14.48
CA TRP A 843 23.92 -18.19 -13.11
C TRP A 843 23.12 -19.22 -12.29
N ASP A 844 22.45 -20.16 -12.95
CA ASP A 844 21.82 -21.34 -12.35
C ASP A 844 22.83 -22.26 -11.64
N GLU A 845 24.11 -22.20 -12.00
CA GLU A 845 25.18 -23.00 -11.39
C GLU A 845 25.85 -22.29 -10.20
N TYR A 846 25.52 -21.02 -9.93
CA TYR A 846 26.16 -20.21 -8.88
C TYR A 846 25.64 -20.45 -7.46
N GLY A 847 24.75 -21.44 -7.27
CA GLY A 847 24.20 -21.78 -5.95
C GLY A 847 23.24 -20.72 -5.39
N LEU A 848 22.68 -19.90 -6.28
CA LEU A 848 21.65 -18.91 -5.97
C LEU A 848 20.40 -19.61 -5.40
N THR A 849 19.57 -18.86 -4.69
CA THR A 849 18.27 -19.38 -4.24
C THR A 849 17.30 -19.43 -5.41
N ARG A 850 16.36 -20.38 -5.39
CA ARG A 850 15.33 -20.51 -6.43
C ARG A 850 14.55 -19.21 -6.71
N LEU A 851 14.28 -18.38 -5.71
CA LEU A 851 13.60 -17.09 -5.92
C LEU A 851 14.45 -16.08 -6.70
N VAL A 852 15.77 -16.06 -6.49
CA VAL A 852 16.69 -15.20 -7.25
C VAL A 852 16.76 -15.66 -8.70
N GLU A 853 16.88 -16.98 -8.92
CA GLU A 853 16.85 -17.59 -10.26
C GLU A 853 15.57 -17.25 -11.02
N LEU A 854 14.41 -17.37 -10.36
CA LEU A 854 13.12 -17.03 -10.96
C LEU A 854 13.05 -15.54 -11.33
N GLU A 855 13.58 -14.66 -10.49
CA GLU A 855 13.58 -13.22 -10.77
C GLU A 855 14.46 -12.89 -12.01
N VAL A 856 15.64 -13.51 -12.12
CA VAL A 856 16.52 -13.36 -13.30
C VAL A 856 15.89 -13.94 -14.55
N GLY A 857 15.32 -15.15 -14.47
CA GLY A 857 14.66 -15.79 -15.61
C GLY A 857 13.46 -14.97 -16.11
N LEU A 858 12.63 -14.46 -15.19
CA LEU A 858 11.53 -13.55 -15.54
C LEU A 858 12.06 -12.27 -16.18
N LEU A 859 13.14 -11.69 -15.67
CA LEU A 859 13.77 -10.51 -16.27
C LEU A 859 14.23 -10.76 -17.71
N LEU A 860 14.94 -11.86 -17.96
CA LEU A 860 15.43 -12.19 -19.30
C LEU A 860 14.26 -12.39 -20.28
N LYS A 861 13.28 -13.21 -19.88
CA LYS A 861 12.09 -13.47 -20.68
C LYS A 861 11.33 -12.19 -21.03
N ARG A 862 11.23 -11.25 -20.09
CA ARG A 862 10.60 -9.92 -20.29
C ARG A 862 11.33 -9.07 -21.33
N ASN A 863 12.64 -9.20 -21.44
CA ASN A 863 13.46 -8.44 -22.39
C ASN A 863 13.72 -9.19 -23.70
N GLY A 864 12.92 -10.23 -24.01
CA GLY A 864 13.07 -11.04 -25.22
C GLY A 864 14.41 -11.80 -25.28
N ARG A 865 15.06 -12.00 -24.14
CA ARG A 865 16.31 -12.76 -24.00
C ARG A 865 16.00 -14.12 -23.40
N THR A 866 16.71 -15.15 -23.83
CA THR A 866 16.73 -16.47 -23.18
C THR A 866 18.02 -16.64 -22.40
N SER A 867 17.93 -17.29 -21.24
CA SER A 867 19.10 -17.66 -20.44
C SER A 867 19.93 -18.73 -21.15
N ALA A 868 21.23 -18.81 -20.84
CA ALA A 868 22.10 -19.86 -21.36
C ALA A 868 21.56 -21.27 -21.04
N ALA A 869 21.02 -21.48 -19.83
CA ALA A 869 20.41 -22.75 -19.43
C ALA A 869 19.18 -23.13 -20.28
N GLU A 870 18.32 -22.17 -20.63
CA GLU A 870 17.15 -22.41 -21.49
C GLU A 870 17.55 -22.67 -22.95
N ARG A 871 18.63 -22.05 -23.44
CA ARG A 871 19.17 -22.34 -24.77
C ARG A 871 19.73 -23.76 -24.84
N ASP A 872 20.54 -24.15 -23.86
CA ASP A 872 21.10 -25.50 -23.75
C ASP A 872 19.98 -26.57 -23.62
N ALA A 873 18.88 -26.26 -22.94
CA ALA A 873 17.72 -27.15 -22.82
C ALA A 873 16.87 -27.23 -24.10
N ALA A 874 16.89 -26.19 -24.95
CA ALA A 874 16.22 -26.17 -26.25
C ALA A 874 17.07 -26.83 -27.36
N ASP A 875 18.40 -26.78 -27.23
CA ASP A 875 19.38 -27.37 -28.15
C ASP A 875 19.87 -28.77 -27.71
N GLY A 876 19.34 -29.32 -26.61
CA GLY A 876 19.60 -30.68 -26.14
C GLY A 876 18.83 -31.75 -26.95
N PRO A 877 19.41 -32.95 -27.17
CA PRO A 877 18.84 -33.99 -28.04
C PRO A 877 17.50 -34.57 -27.57
#